data_AF-A0A7X2PCQ0-F1
#
_entry.id   AF-A0A7X2PCQ0-F1
#
_cell.length_a   1.000
_cell.length_b   1.000
_cell.length_c   1.000
_cell.angle_alpha   90.00
_cell.angle_beta   90.00
_cell.angle_gamma   90.00
#
_symmetry.space_group_name_H-M   'P 1'
#
loop_
_entity.id
_entity.type
_entity.pdbx_description
1 polymer ?
#
loop_
_entity_poly.entity_id
_entity_poly.type
_entity_poly.pdbx_seq_one_letter_code
_entity_poly.pdbx_strand_id
1 'polypeptide(L)'
;MKKLSISLLVMLLIASLFTSCSMGSDDASDVRVKVKITPSGGGRSLTTDFETINLDDDNITWYYSATKVSETQFNYGATSDSLLPKDGIVTLSQGDWSIGLWGIKDGKKVYAGTTSKVTIKWNFYEPNVTVPVPVKQSTGDNGYIVLTDVKIPVNEELKTPNFASIDSTIIMNFNGVNMRLECIPGPHTVTFEYRSDNGDVKSSMSLVVEVISGRETTISGNIDPSKITSGSSSLTKVEQAIEVKKEGDTVVNVLVAPANTSSNLNQTTVTFPQGALPEEATTAVLNLSVKSAGDFSVANTPAVAGIDISLKVNEQEVTSFNNEYVVITTYILAGLEDVQVKYTGEGDQPILVSYNRETGELVFKTNHFSEYIVVANVEALNVSTGIPYTKLVTAIAEVDDEQIVKLLSNVSVNSISIPNKNFTIDLNSKTIETQYGLYLNKSDSEYVLSVKNGTIKSSIGHTFSMYQSSGLIIDNMNVEAAYGGVYLSETNNNMSVRVINGSKIKAAVYGIATNASKEESEALYIEVKDSIVETSSEDQDNTGILFNVQGKVYIENSTIKGNRQGMILRGGTNSVIKNSTIEATGTKTSGYDWTDNMTNDWGQGNQVPLASLVVGNHVSNNSYPYPVSVKLENATIKFSENRSGIYIYKTTNYDVSVNGTIAEDTTINSIMNGATCSIVGNIAFAVSSDDEFSAALNNASDKIIIHLPEGEFTLPDAKCENKNVKMVGSGDGTKLNILNNKDEIAYPKNATLEFEKMTIQGQKKGNYGGLAHTNKVTYKDCKMLGKITLYAGVEEFNNCIFENKNDYAIWTWGGREVTLTGCTFNSGGKAVLLYGGAGSSETPTTVLTVTDCVFNDDNTLNTEKAAIETGNDYNATYILNVTNTTVDGFAINPEGISTGTTLWANKNSMVADHLFVTVDGVKVYGK
;
A
#
# COMPACT_ATOMS: atom_id res chain seq x y z
N MET A 1 -1.04 76.42 51.65
CA MET A 1 0.00 77.42 51.24
C MET A 1 0.62 78.01 52.49
N LYS A 2 1.88 78.46 52.56
CA LYS A 2 3.08 78.41 51.70
C LYS A 2 4.28 78.77 52.61
N LYS A 3 5.49 78.20 52.54
CA LYS A 3 5.98 76.94 51.95
C LYS A 3 7.40 76.69 52.53
N LEU A 4 7.71 75.51 53.07
CA LEU A 4 9.04 75.11 53.62
C LEU A 4 9.47 75.87 54.92
N SER A 5 10.48 75.45 55.70
CA SER A 5 11.59 74.52 55.43
C SER A 5 11.98 73.55 56.58
N ILE A 6 12.27 72.31 56.15
CA ILE A 6 13.22 71.28 56.64
C ILE A 6 14.28 71.79 57.65
N SER A 7 14.61 71.17 58.80
CA SER A 7 14.59 69.76 59.33
C SER A 7 15.89 68.94 59.11
N LEU A 8 16.23 68.09 60.10
CA LEU A 8 17.47 67.29 60.24
C LEU A 8 18.77 68.12 60.45
N LEU A 9 19.72 67.73 61.31
CA LEU A 9 19.79 66.57 62.21
C LEU A 9 20.46 66.96 63.55
N VAL A 10 19.66 67.32 64.55
CA VAL A 10 20.13 67.81 65.87
C VAL A 10 20.34 66.66 66.86
N MET A 11 21.28 65.73 66.56
CA MET A 11 21.46 64.49 67.35
C MET A 11 22.91 64.01 67.56
N LEU A 12 23.94 64.83 67.31
CA LEU A 12 25.35 64.48 67.54
C LEU A 12 26.09 65.56 68.34
N LEU A 13 25.82 65.63 69.65
CA LEU A 13 26.40 66.60 70.57
C LEU A 13 26.63 65.97 71.96
N ILE A 14 27.79 66.26 72.61
CA ILE A 14 28.09 66.02 74.04
C ILE A 14 28.26 64.50 74.40
N ALA A 15 29.15 64.00 75.26
CA ALA A 15 30.18 64.53 76.19
C ALA A 15 31.37 63.51 76.23
N SER A 16 32.63 63.74 76.63
CA SER A 16 33.39 64.87 77.23
C SER A 16 33.03 65.30 78.67
N LEU A 17 33.90 65.20 79.70
CA LEU A 17 35.21 64.52 79.82
C LEU A 17 35.17 63.54 81.05
N PHE A 18 36.01 63.47 82.09
CA PHE A 18 37.15 64.27 82.59
C PHE A 18 38.22 63.39 83.30
N THR A 19 39.29 64.04 83.73
CA THR A 19 40.57 63.57 84.29
C THR A 19 40.60 63.32 85.80
N SER A 20 41.51 62.46 86.28
CA SER A 20 42.63 62.86 87.16
C SER A 20 43.64 61.72 87.38
N CYS A 21 44.87 62.04 87.80
CA CYS A 21 45.97 61.06 87.94
C CYS A 21 46.14 60.56 89.38
N SER A 22 46.53 59.30 89.53
CA SER A 22 47.42 58.85 90.59
C SER A 22 48.34 57.72 90.07
N MET A 23 49.58 57.69 90.54
CA MET A 23 50.43 56.51 90.42
C MET A 23 50.12 55.57 91.59
N GLY A 24 49.85 54.30 91.32
CA GLY A 24 49.55 53.29 92.33
C GLY A 24 50.10 51.92 91.94
N SER A 25 51.19 51.54 92.62
CA SER A 25 51.72 50.17 92.85
C SER A 25 51.27 49.00 91.95
N ASP A 26 52.26 48.44 91.27
CA ASP A 26 52.61 47.01 91.25
C ASP A 26 51.57 45.97 90.76
N ASP A 27 51.69 45.65 89.47
CA ASP A 27 51.79 44.26 88.94
C ASP A 27 51.03 43.14 89.66
N ALA A 28 49.69 43.22 89.62
CA ALA A 28 48.83 42.07 89.85
C ALA A 28 48.87 41.06 88.66
N SER A 29 50.00 40.37 88.52
CA SER A 29 50.20 39.12 87.76
C SER A 29 50.21 39.14 86.21
N ASP A 30 51.34 39.53 85.58
CA ASP A 30 51.76 38.92 84.29
C ASP A 30 52.29 37.49 84.51
N VAL A 31 51.47 36.66 85.15
CA VAL A 31 51.78 35.25 85.36
C VAL A 31 51.53 34.52 84.05
N ARG A 32 52.63 34.14 83.40
CA ARG A 32 52.62 33.35 82.18
C ARG A 32 52.65 31.87 82.53
N VAL A 33 51.69 31.13 81.98
CA VAL A 33 51.55 29.69 82.15
C VAL A 33 52.20 29.02 80.94
N LYS A 34 52.93 27.93 81.17
CA LYS A 34 53.42 27.08 80.09
C LYS A 34 52.24 26.29 79.53
N VAL A 35 52.07 26.31 78.22
CA VAL A 35 50.95 25.67 77.54
C VAL A 35 51.49 24.70 76.51
N LYS A 36 51.21 23.41 76.69
CA LYS A 36 51.53 22.41 75.67
C LYS A 36 50.39 22.36 74.65
N ILE A 37 50.61 22.96 73.48
CA ILE A 37 49.73 22.80 72.33
C ILE A 37 49.96 21.39 71.77
N THR A 38 48.91 20.61 71.66
CA THR A 38 48.99 19.21 71.18
C THR A 38 47.97 19.01 70.06
N PRO A 39 48.34 18.42 68.90
CA PRO A 39 47.37 18.05 67.88
C PRO A 39 46.46 16.94 68.45
N SER A 40 45.15 17.11 68.31
CA SER A 40 44.18 16.03 68.51
C SER A 40 43.53 15.67 67.18
N GLY A 41 43.30 14.37 66.93
CA GLY A 41 42.60 13.90 65.73
C GLY A 41 41.17 14.47 65.69
N GLY A 42 40.94 15.42 64.77
CA GLY A 42 39.76 16.30 64.82
C GLY A 42 38.54 15.78 64.09
N GLY A 43 37.71 14.95 64.73
CA GLY A 43 36.47 14.45 64.12
C GLY A 43 35.32 14.16 65.09
N ARG A 44 34.35 15.10 65.21
CA ARG A 44 32.99 14.78 65.69
C ARG A 44 32.06 14.52 64.49
N SER A 45 32.31 13.39 63.83
CA SER A 45 31.35 12.70 62.97
C SER A 45 31.44 11.20 63.26
N LEU A 46 30.46 10.41 62.83
CA LEU A 46 30.36 9.00 63.23
C LEU A 46 31.34 8.11 62.44
N THR A 47 32.42 7.71 63.12
CA THR A 47 33.30 6.53 62.83
C THR A 47 34.07 6.51 61.49
N THR A 48 35.33 6.08 61.40
CA THR A 48 36.38 5.79 62.40
C THR A 48 37.74 6.07 61.76
N ASP A 49 38.63 6.80 62.45
CA ASP A 49 39.99 6.34 62.79
C ASP A 49 40.78 7.42 63.55
N PHE A 50 41.70 6.98 64.41
CA PHE A 50 42.54 7.86 65.24
C PHE A 50 44.02 7.75 64.82
N GLU A 51 44.45 8.52 63.81
CA GLU A 51 45.88 8.82 63.67
C GLU A 51 46.34 9.59 64.93
N THR A 52 47.29 8.99 65.67
CA THR A 52 47.95 9.67 66.79
C THR A 52 49.08 10.54 66.22
N ILE A 53 48.71 11.73 65.76
CA ILE A 53 49.61 12.68 65.08
C ILE A 53 50.78 13.05 66.01
N ASN A 54 52.00 12.70 65.59
CA ASN A 54 53.21 12.98 66.35
C ASN A 54 53.75 14.39 66.04
N LEU A 55 54.13 15.14 67.07
CA LEU A 55 54.84 16.41 66.93
C LEU A 55 56.33 16.21 66.59
N ASP A 56 56.89 15.03 66.89
CA ASP A 56 58.30 14.67 66.63
C ASP A 56 58.53 14.09 65.21
N ASP A 57 57.58 14.18 64.26
CA ASP A 57 57.89 13.89 62.85
C ASP A 57 58.77 15.01 62.26
N ASP A 58 60.07 14.75 62.13
CA ASP A 58 61.07 15.64 61.51
C ASP A 58 60.70 16.10 60.09
N ASN A 59 59.77 15.43 59.41
CA ASN A 59 59.27 15.84 58.10
C ASN A 59 58.10 16.87 58.16
N ILE A 60 57.57 17.20 59.34
CA ILE A 60 56.46 18.15 59.51
C ILE A 60 56.91 19.33 60.38
N THR A 61 57.06 20.49 59.75
CA THR A 61 57.30 21.75 60.46
C THR A 61 55.97 22.27 61.01
N TRP A 62 55.80 22.23 62.33
CA TRP A 62 54.57 22.70 63.01
C TRP A 62 54.61 24.21 63.31
N TYR A 63 53.46 24.85 63.13
CA TYR A 63 53.25 26.28 63.37
C TYR A 63 51.95 26.49 64.17
N TYR A 64 51.92 27.56 64.96
CA TYR A 64 50.76 27.96 65.75
C TYR A 64 50.47 29.46 65.64
N SER A 65 49.26 29.83 66.02
CA SER A 65 48.88 31.22 66.32
C SER A 65 48.09 31.25 67.63
N ALA A 66 48.20 32.34 68.40
CA ALA A 66 47.54 32.44 69.70
C ALA A 66 47.07 33.89 69.94
N THR A 67 45.77 34.13 69.72
CA THR A 67 45.14 35.43 69.87
C THR A 67 44.36 35.47 71.19
N LYS A 68 44.68 36.43 72.07
CA LYS A 68 43.97 36.60 73.34
C LYS A 68 42.57 37.14 73.09
N VAL A 69 41.57 36.56 73.73
CA VAL A 69 40.16 36.93 73.59
C VAL A 69 39.79 37.89 74.72
N SER A 70 39.93 39.19 74.46
CA SER A 70 39.56 40.28 75.38
C SER A 70 38.30 41.01 74.92
N GLU A 71 37.54 41.55 75.88
CA GLU A 71 36.41 42.45 75.62
C GLU A 71 36.86 43.91 75.36
N THR A 72 38.17 44.17 75.39
CA THR A 72 38.78 45.49 75.15
C THR A 72 39.89 45.41 74.09
N GLN A 73 40.04 46.48 73.30
CA GLN A 73 40.74 46.50 72.00
C GLN A 73 42.28 46.36 72.00
N PHE A 74 42.92 45.96 73.11
CA PHE A 74 44.39 45.84 73.18
C PHE A 74 44.85 44.37 73.20
N ASN A 75 45.17 43.86 72.01
CA ASN A 75 45.73 42.52 71.82
C ASN A 75 47.19 42.45 72.31
N TYR A 76 47.44 41.72 73.40
CA TYR A 76 48.78 41.33 73.85
C TYR A 76 48.91 39.79 73.79
N GLY A 77 49.44 39.29 72.68
CA GLY A 77 49.54 37.86 72.35
C GLY A 77 50.11 37.62 70.95
N ALA A 78 50.38 36.37 70.59
CA ALA A 78 50.99 35.99 69.31
C ALA A 78 50.00 36.01 68.14
N THR A 79 49.69 37.22 67.65
CA THR A 79 48.80 37.49 66.51
C THR A 79 49.47 37.26 65.14
N SER A 80 50.39 36.30 65.05
CA SER A 80 51.11 35.97 63.81
C SER A 80 51.62 34.53 63.84
N ASP A 81 51.52 33.87 62.69
CA ASP A 81 52.03 32.53 62.39
C ASP A 81 53.46 32.33 62.92
N SER A 82 53.57 31.53 63.98
CA SER A 82 54.80 31.33 64.74
C SER A 82 55.21 29.86 64.71
N LEU A 83 56.50 29.58 64.56
CA LEU A 83 57.03 28.21 64.61
C LEU A 83 56.74 27.61 66.00
N LEU A 84 56.14 26.42 66.04
CA LEU A 84 55.92 25.71 67.31
C LEU A 84 57.25 25.08 67.77
N PRO A 85 57.67 25.29 69.03
CA PRO A 85 58.81 24.55 69.59
C PRO A 85 58.56 23.03 69.58
N LYS A 86 59.61 22.23 69.37
CA LYS A 86 59.48 20.76 69.23
C LYS A 86 58.82 20.06 70.43
N ASP A 87 58.97 20.58 71.65
CA ASP A 87 58.31 20.03 72.84
C ASP A 87 56.79 20.32 72.91
N GLY A 88 56.29 21.17 71.99
CA GLY A 88 54.93 21.69 71.92
C GLY A 88 54.63 22.81 72.92
N ILE A 89 55.63 23.29 73.68
CA ILE A 89 55.41 24.18 74.83
C ILE A 89 55.60 25.65 74.44
N VAL A 90 54.50 26.39 74.46
CA VAL A 90 54.49 27.85 74.35
C VAL A 90 54.25 28.48 75.73
N THR A 91 54.41 29.79 75.86
CA THR A 91 54.23 30.51 77.15
C THR A 91 53.23 31.65 76.95
N LEU A 92 52.05 31.54 77.57
CA LEU A 92 50.90 32.43 77.39
C LEU A 92 50.47 33.04 78.73
N SER A 93 50.05 34.31 78.75
CA SER A 93 49.51 34.93 79.97
C SER A 93 48.07 34.45 80.25
N GLN A 94 47.68 34.43 81.53
CA GLN A 94 46.32 34.02 81.93
C GLN A 94 45.22 34.81 81.20
N GLY A 95 44.11 34.14 80.87
CA GLY A 95 42.96 34.70 80.16
C GLY A 95 42.33 33.71 79.18
N ASP A 96 41.34 34.18 78.41
CA ASP A 96 40.77 33.41 77.30
C ASP A 96 41.62 33.60 76.02
N TRP A 97 41.78 32.54 75.23
CA TRP A 97 42.56 32.53 73.99
C TRP A 97 41.85 31.77 72.87
N SER A 98 42.05 32.21 71.63
CA SER A 98 41.82 31.43 70.42
C SER A 98 43.17 30.97 69.88
N ILE A 99 43.30 29.68 69.57
CA ILE A 99 44.58 29.04 69.24
C ILE A 99 44.42 28.26 67.93
N GLY A 100 45.35 28.45 66.99
CA GLY A 100 45.47 27.68 65.75
C GLY A 100 46.72 26.81 65.76
N LEU A 101 46.66 25.66 65.07
CA LEU A 101 47.77 24.73 64.88
C LEU A 101 47.74 24.18 63.45
N TRP A 102 48.88 24.10 62.78
CA TRP A 102 49.01 23.45 61.47
C TRP A 102 50.42 22.90 61.22
N GLY A 103 50.50 21.85 60.40
CA GLY A 103 51.74 21.21 59.99
C GLY A 103 52.03 21.49 58.52
N ILE A 104 53.30 21.78 58.20
CA ILE A 104 53.80 21.98 56.84
C ILE A 104 54.82 20.89 56.50
N LYS A 105 54.63 20.20 55.39
CA LYS A 105 55.53 19.17 54.84
C LYS A 105 55.77 19.48 53.37
N ASP A 106 57.03 19.45 52.95
CA ASP A 106 57.45 19.76 51.57
C ASP A 106 56.89 21.09 51.03
N GLY A 107 56.79 22.11 51.90
CA GLY A 107 56.26 23.43 51.60
C GLY A 107 54.72 23.53 51.51
N LYS A 108 53.98 22.43 51.67
CA LYS A 108 52.52 22.38 51.65
C LYS A 108 51.93 22.19 53.05
N LYS A 109 50.77 22.81 53.31
CA LYS A 109 50.01 22.64 54.56
C LYS A 109 49.31 21.29 54.55
N VAL A 110 49.72 20.36 55.42
CA VAL A 110 49.25 18.96 55.43
C VAL A 110 48.33 18.63 56.61
N TYR A 111 48.33 19.44 57.67
CA TYR A 111 47.38 19.35 58.78
C TYR A 111 46.94 20.75 59.20
N ALA A 112 45.68 20.94 59.60
CA ALA A 112 45.15 22.24 60.05
C ALA A 112 44.04 22.11 61.11
N GLY A 113 44.00 23.03 62.08
CA GLY A 113 43.00 23.04 63.16
C GLY A 113 42.99 24.33 63.99
N THR A 114 41.87 24.60 64.67
CA THR A 114 41.71 25.74 65.59
C THR A 114 40.81 25.41 66.78
N THR A 115 40.99 26.14 67.89
CA THR A 115 40.09 26.13 69.06
C THR A 115 39.53 27.52 69.28
N SER A 116 38.20 27.67 69.26
CA SER A 116 37.53 28.97 69.28
C SER A 116 37.55 29.71 70.62
N LYS A 117 37.70 29.01 71.75
CA LYS A 117 37.89 29.62 73.08
C LYS A 117 38.53 28.65 74.08
N VAL A 118 39.66 29.04 74.68
CA VAL A 118 40.43 28.26 75.67
C VAL A 118 40.82 29.16 76.85
N THR A 119 40.32 28.85 78.05
CA THR A 119 40.59 29.62 79.27
C THR A 119 41.85 29.12 79.99
N ILE A 120 42.95 29.87 79.92
CA ILE A 120 44.19 29.57 80.63
C ILE A 120 44.19 30.30 81.98
N LYS A 121 44.32 29.53 83.07
CA LYS A 121 44.46 30.04 84.44
C LYS A 121 45.70 29.42 85.08
N TRP A 122 46.32 30.14 86.01
CA TRP A 122 47.43 29.64 86.81
C TRP A 122 46.89 28.83 87.98
N ASN A 123 47.43 27.64 88.17
CA ASN A 123 47.09 26.75 89.27
C ASN A 123 48.40 26.25 89.89
N PHE A 124 48.59 26.47 91.20
CA PHE A 124 49.86 26.17 91.89
C PHE A 124 50.27 24.69 91.83
N TYR A 125 49.34 23.78 91.53
CA TYR A 125 49.55 22.34 91.50
C TYR A 125 49.85 21.77 90.10
N GLU A 126 49.59 22.53 89.03
CA GLU A 126 49.83 22.10 87.64
C GLU A 126 50.51 23.24 86.84
N PRO A 127 51.85 23.22 86.69
CA PRO A 127 52.60 24.32 86.07
C PRO A 127 52.45 24.39 84.53
N ASN A 128 51.91 23.34 83.91
CA ASN A 128 51.71 23.22 82.47
C ASN A 128 50.24 22.91 82.16
N VAL A 129 49.59 23.72 81.32
CA VAL A 129 48.24 23.42 80.80
C VAL A 129 48.36 22.75 79.43
N THR A 130 47.71 21.61 79.21
CA THR A 130 47.68 20.96 77.89
C THR A 130 46.44 21.39 77.11
N VAL A 131 46.61 21.89 75.89
CA VAL A 131 45.52 22.33 75.01
C VAL A 131 45.49 21.45 73.76
N PRO A 132 44.48 20.57 73.62
CA PRO A 132 44.28 19.79 72.41
C PRO A 132 43.66 20.67 71.32
N VAL A 133 44.39 20.92 70.23
CA VAL A 133 43.87 21.62 69.04
C VAL A 133 43.42 20.58 68.01
N PRO A 134 42.13 20.51 67.66
CA PRO A 134 41.61 19.49 66.75
C PRO A 134 42.09 19.78 65.32
N VAL A 135 43.07 19.00 64.87
CA VAL A 135 43.61 19.09 63.51
C VAL A 135 43.05 17.97 62.63
N LYS A 136 42.81 18.29 61.37
CA LYS A 136 42.51 17.32 60.31
C LYS A 136 43.67 17.23 59.32
N GLN A 137 43.84 16.05 58.73
CA GLN A 137 44.72 15.86 57.57
C GLN A 137 44.11 16.58 56.35
N SER A 138 44.97 17.17 55.52
CA SER A 138 44.60 17.89 54.30
C SER A 138 44.93 17.06 53.07
N THR A 139 44.15 16.00 52.83
CA THR A 139 44.17 15.26 51.56
C THR A 139 43.55 16.07 50.43
N GLY A 140 43.82 15.68 49.17
CA GLY A 140 43.49 16.47 47.98
C GLY A 140 42.00 16.64 47.70
N ASP A 141 41.70 17.51 46.74
CA ASP A 141 40.37 18.10 46.49
C ASP A 141 39.24 17.06 46.30
N ASN A 142 38.45 16.90 47.36
CA ASN A 142 37.18 16.16 47.31
C ASN A 142 36.24 16.77 46.27
N GLY A 143 35.39 15.94 45.68
CA GLY A 143 34.20 16.42 44.97
C GLY A 143 33.01 16.54 45.93
N TYR A 144 31.88 17.02 45.41
CA TYR A 144 30.66 17.24 46.18
C TYR A 144 29.44 16.64 45.50
N ILE A 145 28.69 15.80 46.21
CA ILE A 145 27.34 15.40 45.81
C ILE A 145 26.35 16.36 46.46
N VAL A 146 25.48 16.97 45.66
CA VAL A 146 24.40 17.84 46.15
C VAL A 146 23.06 17.15 45.91
N LEU A 147 22.38 16.76 46.99
CA LEU A 147 20.99 16.34 46.92
C LEU A 147 20.12 17.60 47.01
N THR A 148 19.34 17.88 45.97
CA THR A 148 18.51 19.09 45.83
C THR A 148 17.09 18.71 45.44
N ASP A 149 16.10 19.33 46.08
CA ASP A 149 14.67 19.14 45.78
C ASP A 149 14.14 17.68 45.77
N VAL A 150 14.92 16.71 46.26
CA VAL A 150 14.52 15.29 46.25
C VAL A 150 13.32 15.06 47.18
N LYS A 151 12.28 14.39 46.67
CA LYS A 151 11.03 14.12 47.39
C LYS A 151 10.58 12.68 47.14
N ILE A 152 10.26 11.96 48.21
CA ILE A 152 9.43 10.75 48.13
C ILE A 152 8.01 11.19 48.50
N PRO A 153 7.06 11.37 47.56
CA PRO A 153 5.65 11.51 47.88
C PRO A 153 5.18 10.36 48.77
N VAL A 154 4.54 10.70 49.89
CA VAL A 154 4.02 9.74 50.87
C VAL A 154 2.50 9.67 50.71
N ASN A 155 1.92 8.46 50.70
CA ASN A 155 0.47 8.32 50.77
C ASN A 155 -0.04 8.83 52.13
N GLU A 156 -1.10 9.64 52.16
CA GLU A 156 -1.50 10.43 53.36
C GLU A 156 -1.83 9.58 54.60
N GLU A 157 -2.08 8.27 54.42
CA GLU A 157 -2.33 7.31 55.50
C GLU A 157 -1.06 6.93 56.31
N LEU A 158 0.16 7.28 55.85
CA LEU A 158 1.43 6.85 56.45
C LEU A 158 2.28 8.05 56.90
N LYS A 159 2.75 8.03 58.17
CA LYS A 159 3.57 9.11 58.79
C LYS A 159 5.06 8.82 58.82
N THR A 160 5.50 8.11 57.78
CA THR A 160 6.78 7.42 57.65
C THR A 160 7.95 8.30 57.19
N PRO A 161 9.21 7.95 57.50
CA PRO A 161 10.37 8.78 57.19
C PRO A 161 11.05 8.43 55.86
N ASN A 162 11.63 9.44 55.20
CA ASN A 162 12.42 9.29 53.97
C ASN A 162 13.91 9.11 54.28
N PHE A 163 14.59 8.18 53.62
CA PHE A 163 16.01 7.88 53.83
C PHE A 163 16.81 7.94 52.53
N ALA A 164 18.04 8.42 52.62
CA ALA A 164 18.99 8.43 51.51
C ALA A 164 20.34 8.01 52.07
N SER A 165 21.17 7.32 51.29
CA SER A 165 22.49 6.91 51.75
C SER A 165 23.51 6.98 50.63
N ILE A 166 24.72 7.44 50.96
CA ILE A 166 25.87 7.41 50.05
C ILE A 166 26.96 6.62 50.75
N ASP A 167 27.36 5.50 50.16
CA ASP A 167 28.38 4.58 50.68
C ASP A 167 28.23 4.29 52.20
N SER A 168 27.01 3.90 52.59
CA SER A 168 26.57 3.64 53.99
C SER A 168 26.29 4.87 54.88
N THR A 169 26.54 6.10 54.42
CA THR A 169 26.23 7.33 55.18
C THR A 169 24.74 7.65 55.09
N ILE A 170 23.94 7.26 56.10
CA ILE A 170 22.47 7.44 56.10
C ILE A 170 22.07 8.87 56.48
N ILE A 171 21.22 9.45 55.63
CA ILE A 171 20.53 10.74 55.75
C ILE A 171 19.05 10.46 56.01
N MET A 172 18.44 11.22 56.92
CA MET A 172 17.05 11.02 57.34
C MET A 172 16.21 12.28 57.12
N ASN A 173 14.95 12.09 56.69
CA ASN A 173 13.93 13.14 56.53
C ASN A 173 14.30 14.30 55.60
N PHE A 174 14.90 14.01 54.45
CA PHE A 174 14.89 14.95 53.33
C PHE A 174 13.51 14.96 52.66
N ASN A 175 12.99 16.15 52.42
CA ASN A 175 11.80 16.42 51.63
C ASN A 175 11.91 17.86 51.11
N GLY A 176 12.55 18.04 49.96
CA GLY A 176 12.94 19.37 49.47
C GLY A 176 14.08 20.04 50.27
N VAL A 177 15.06 19.26 50.73
CA VAL A 177 16.21 19.78 51.49
C VAL A 177 17.46 19.74 50.62
N ASN A 178 18.16 20.88 50.51
CA ASN A 178 19.46 20.96 49.83
C ASN A 178 20.57 20.46 50.76
N MET A 179 21.27 19.38 50.39
CA MET A 179 22.35 18.77 51.17
C MET A 179 23.59 18.56 50.31
N ARG A 180 24.66 19.29 50.64
CA ARG A 180 26.00 19.16 50.05
C ARG A 180 26.82 18.17 50.88
N LEU A 181 27.30 17.12 50.24
CA LEU A 181 28.03 16.01 50.83
C LEU A 181 29.41 15.98 50.17
N GLU A 182 30.47 15.89 50.98
CA GLU A 182 31.85 15.91 50.50
C GLU A 182 32.35 14.47 50.31
N CYS A 183 32.78 14.13 49.10
CA CYS A 183 33.07 12.77 48.65
C CYS A 183 34.43 12.72 47.95
N ILE A 184 35.10 11.55 48.00
CA ILE A 184 36.33 11.34 47.24
C ILE A 184 36.04 11.35 45.72
N PRO A 185 37.05 11.51 44.86
CA PRO A 185 36.86 11.32 43.42
C PRO A 185 36.61 9.83 43.10
N GLY A 186 35.53 9.52 42.38
CA GLY A 186 35.19 8.16 41.97
C GLY A 186 33.67 7.89 41.85
N PRO A 187 33.28 6.64 41.52
CA PRO A 187 31.89 6.22 41.46
C PRO A 187 31.31 5.95 42.87
N HIS A 188 30.26 6.68 43.24
CA HIS A 188 29.56 6.58 44.52
C HIS A 188 28.13 6.08 44.33
N THR A 189 27.62 5.21 45.21
CA THR A 189 26.23 4.72 45.11
C THR A 189 25.32 5.47 46.07
N VAL A 190 24.40 6.25 45.50
CA VAL A 190 23.34 7.00 46.20
C VAL A 190 22.06 6.18 46.23
N THR A 191 21.76 5.55 47.36
CA THR A 191 20.55 4.75 47.56
C THR A 191 19.50 5.54 48.33
N PHE A 192 18.39 5.86 47.66
CA PHE A 192 17.18 6.44 48.26
C PHE A 192 16.25 5.32 48.71
N GLU A 193 15.63 5.46 49.88
CA GLU A 193 14.78 4.45 50.50
C GLU A 193 13.57 5.11 51.17
N TYR A 194 12.41 4.49 50.96
CA TYR A 194 11.21 4.72 51.75
C TYR A 194 11.13 3.62 52.81
N ARG A 195 11.14 3.98 54.10
CA ARG A 195 11.12 3.02 55.22
C ARG A 195 9.87 3.17 56.09
N SER A 196 9.49 2.12 56.80
CA SER A 196 8.45 2.19 57.84
C SER A 196 8.95 2.93 59.09
N ASP A 197 8.02 3.26 59.99
CA ASP A 197 8.31 3.77 61.34
C ASP A 197 9.20 2.81 62.16
N ASN A 198 9.20 1.50 61.81
CA ASN A 198 10.05 0.47 62.40
C ASN A 198 11.43 0.35 61.73
N GLY A 199 11.68 1.10 60.65
CA GLY A 199 12.94 1.10 59.91
C GLY A 199 13.06 0.06 58.80
N ASP A 200 12.04 -0.76 58.50
CA ASP A 200 12.10 -1.68 57.36
C ASP A 200 12.02 -0.90 56.05
N VAL A 201 12.89 -1.21 55.09
CA VAL A 201 12.77 -0.71 53.70
C VAL A 201 11.46 -1.25 53.10
N LYS A 202 10.62 -0.33 52.62
CA LYS A 202 9.38 -0.62 51.89
C LYS A 202 9.51 -0.38 50.39
N SER A 203 10.42 0.52 50.00
CA SER A 203 10.86 0.74 48.62
C SER A 203 12.26 1.33 48.63
N SER A 204 13.07 1.05 47.60
CA SER A 204 14.39 1.66 47.41
C SER A 204 14.78 1.77 45.94
N MET A 205 15.64 2.75 45.65
CA MET A 205 16.24 3.02 44.35
C MET A 205 17.72 3.41 44.55
N SER A 206 18.62 2.92 43.70
CA SER A 206 20.06 3.24 43.74
C SER A 206 20.54 3.93 42.47
N LEU A 207 21.36 4.96 42.64
CA LEU A 207 21.97 5.76 41.58
C LEU A 207 23.49 5.79 41.80
N VAL A 208 24.27 5.16 40.91
CA VAL A 208 25.72 5.43 40.87
C VAL A 208 25.97 6.77 40.18
N VAL A 209 26.74 7.65 40.82
CA VAL A 209 27.24 8.90 40.24
C VAL A 209 28.76 8.92 40.26
N GLU A 210 29.38 9.40 39.19
CA GLU A 210 30.83 9.55 39.13
C GLU A 210 31.23 10.97 39.54
N VAL A 211 31.78 11.09 40.73
CA VAL A 211 32.20 12.35 41.35
C VAL A 211 33.61 12.68 40.92
N ILE A 212 33.80 13.89 40.39
CA ILE A 212 35.11 14.37 39.91
C ILE A 212 35.74 15.30 40.94
N SER A 213 37.05 15.21 41.12
CA SER A 213 37.84 16.00 42.08
C SER A 213 37.56 17.51 41.96
N GLY A 214 37.26 18.16 43.09
CA GLY A 214 36.95 19.58 43.15
C GLY A 214 35.66 20.04 42.43
N ARG A 215 34.80 19.11 41.97
CA ARG A 215 33.55 19.42 41.24
C ARG A 215 32.31 19.08 42.04
N GLU A 216 31.19 19.70 41.65
CA GLU A 216 29.87 19.40 42.19
C GLU A 216 29.08 18.49 41.22
N THR A 217 28.22 17.64 41.76
CA THR A 217 27.27 16.78 41.03
C THR A 217 25.92 16.86 41.73
N THR A 218 24.90 17.38 41.04
CA THR A 218 23.58 17.68 41.63
C THR A 218 22.55 16.66 41.20
N ILE A 219 21.86 16.07 42.18
CA ILE A 219 20.81 15.05 42.00
C ILE A 219 19.48 15.65 42.47
N SER A 220 18.45 15.56 41.62
CA SER A 220 17.10 16.09 41.92
C SER A 220 15.97 15.26 41.31
N GLY A 221 14.79 15.26 41.93
CA GLY A 221 13.60 14.59 41.39
C GLY A 221 12.61 14.07 42.43
N ASN A 222 11.52 13.48 41.94
CA ASN A 222 10.47 12.86 42.75
C ASN A 222 10.52 11.32 42.60
N ILE A 223 10.30 10.57 43.69
CA ILE A 223 10.32 9.10 43.70
C ILE A 223 8.91 8.58 44.04
N ASP A 224 8.18 8.08 43.04
CA ASP A 224 6.83 7.53 43.19
C ASP A 224 6.85 6.13 43.85
N PRO A 225 6.40 5.97 45.11
CA PRO A 225 6.45 4.68 45.80
C PRO A 225 5.45 3.66 45.24
N SER A 226 4.44 4.08 44.48
CA SER A 226 3.38 3.18 43.99
C SER A 226 3.85 2.25 42.87
N LYS A 227 4.97 2.59 42.20
CA LYS A 227 5.54 1.83 41.08
C LYS A 227 6.62 0.83 41.49
N ILE A 228 7.17 0.96 42.70
CA ILE A 228 8.39 0.25 43.10
C ILE A 228 8.05 -1.04 43.86
N THR A 229 7.76 -2.10 43.10
CA THR A 229 7.75 -3.48 43.63
C THR A 229 8.76 -4.40 42.92
N SER A 230 9.29 -3.99 41.75
CA SER A 230 10.52 -4.56 41.19
C SER A 230 11.19 -3.60 40.19
N GLY A 231 12.26 -2.92 40.62
CA GLY A 231 13.33 -2.43 39.73
C GLY A 231 13.15 -1.10 38.98
N SER A 232 11.95 -0.52 38.83
CA SER A 232 11.78 0.73 38.06
C SER A 232 11.06 1.89 38.80
N SER A 233 11.77 3.02 38.85
CA SER A 233 11.27 4.37 39.08
C SER A 233 12.34 5.35 38.58
N SER A 234 11.96 6.38 37.83
CA SER A 234 12.91 7.31 37.20
C SER A 234 13.19 8.54 38.06
N LEU A 235 14.46 8.79 38.39
CA LEU A 235 14.92 10.15 38.70
C LEU A 235 14.80 11.00 37.43
N THR A 236 14.29 12.22 37.54
CA THR A 236 13.92 13.02 36.36
C THR A 236 15.03 13.98 35.89
N LYS A 237 16.01 14.35 36.72
CA LYS A 237 17.11 15.24 36.33
C LYS A 237 18.39 15.01 37.13
N VAL A 238 19.52 14.90 36.43
CA VAL A 238 20.88 14.90 37.01
C VAL A 238 21.72 15.98 36.33
N GLU A 239 22.54 16.69 37.12
CA GLU A 239 23.54 17.66 36.63
C GLU A 239 24.93 17.17 37.04
N GLN A 240 25.80 16.92 36.08
CA GLN A 240 27.13 16.36 36.31
C GLN A 240 28.21 17.22 35.64
N ALA A 241 29.20 17.65 36.43
CA ALA A 241 30.39 18.30 35.90
C ALA A 241 31.25 17.28 35.13
N ILE A 242 31.78 17.69 33.97
CA ILE A 242 32.60 16.85 33.09
C ILE A 242 34.08 17.27 33.23
N GLU A 243 34.98 16.29 33.26
CA GLU A 243 36.41 16.50 33.09
C GLU A 243 36.74 16.71 31.60
N VAL A 244 37.24 17.89 31.24
CA VAL A 244 37.69 18.19 29.87
C VAL A 244 39.04 17.52 29.62
N LYS A 245 39.03 16.36 28.96
CA LYS A 245 40.24 15.61 28.60
C LYS A 245 40.82 16.13 27.29
N LYS A 246 42.15 16.20 27.21
CA LYS A 246 42.89 16.65 26.01
C LYS A 246 43.20 15.54 25.01
N GLU A 247 43.11 14.28 25.44
CA GLU A 247 43.44 13.09 24.65
C GLU A 247 42.40 12.01 24.91
N GLY A 248 41.91 11.36 23.84
CA GLY A 248 40.88 10.33 23.89
C GLY A 248 39.44 10.86 24.07
N ASP A 249 38.48 9.95 23.88
CA ASP A 249 37.05 10.23 24.03
C ASP A 249 36.69 10.43 25.51
N THR A 250 35.77 11.36 25.78
CA THR A 250 35.25 11.60 27.14
C THR A 250 33.89 10.92 27.28
N VAL A 251 33.84 9.85 28.09
CA VAL A 251 32.61 9.11 28.39
C VAL A 251 32.02 9.64 29.70
N VAL A 252 30.73 10.01 29.68
CA VAL A 252 29.97 10.49 30.85
C VAL A 252 28.83 9.52 31.14
N ASN A 253 28.74 9.06 32.38
CA ASN A 253 27.91 7.92 32.79
C ASN A 253 26.84 8.37 33.81
N VAL A 254 25.58 8.43 33.37
CA VAL A 254 24.47 8.99 34.17
C VAL A 254 23.37 7.95 34.32
N LEU A 255 23.07 7.50 35.55
CA LEU A 255 22.01 6.49 35.81
C LEU A 255 20.60 7.10 35.78
N VAL A 256 20.20 7.59 34.60
CA VAL A 256 18.86 8.09 34.29
C VAL A 256 18.24 7.19 33.23
N ALA A 257 17.01 6.72 33.47
CA ALA A 257 16.24 5.89 32.55
C ALA A 257 14.78 6.36 32.46
N PRO A 258 14.07 6.14 31.33
CA PRO A 258 12.64 6.42 31.22
C PRO A 258 11.84 5.51 32.14
N ALA A 259 10.68 5.98 32.60
CA ALA A 259 9.83 5.31 33.59
C ALA A 259 9.23 3.93 33.18
N ASN A 260 9.63 3.38 32.03
CA ASN A 260 9.02 2.23 31.35
C ASN A 260 10.00 1.05 31.12
N THR A 261 11.20 1.06 31.68
CA THR A 261 12.17 -0.04 31.54
C THR A 261 11.84 -1.22 32.47
N SER A 262 11.97 -2.44 31.95
CA SER A 262 11.99 -3.70 32.72
C SER A 262 13.41 -4.23 32.95
N SER A 263 14.41 -3.46 32.54
CA SER A 263 15.84 -3.76 32.62
C SER A 263 16.41 -3.35 33.99
N ASN A 264 17.36 -4.13 34.50
CA ASN A 264 18.18 -3.75 35.66
C ASN A 264 19.29 -2.75 35.31
N LEU A 265 19.47 -2.43 34.02
CA LEU A 265 20.46 -1.49 33.50
C LEU A 265 19.76 -0.18 33.14
N ASN A 266 19.78 0.78 34.06
CA ASN A 266 19.08 2.06 33.94
C ASN A 266 20.03 3.23 33.61
N GLN A 267 21.03 2.98 32.76
CA GLN A 267 22.13 3.90 32.49
C GLN A 267 22.00 4.60 31.13
N THR A 268 22.14 5.92 31.14
CA THR A 268 22.36 6.73 29.95
C THR A 268 23.83 7.16 29.91
N THR A 269 24.54 6.76 28.86
CA THR A 269 25.95 7.07 28.64
C THR A 269 26.06 8.04 27.47
N VAL A 270 26.81 9.13 27.67
CA VAL A 270 27.06 10.18 26.67
C VAL A 270 28.55 10.21 26.38
N THR A 271 28.93 9.87 25.14
CA THR A 271 30.32 9.79 24.70
C THR A 271 30.65 10.93 23.75
N PHE A 272 31.50 11.84 24.23
CA PHE A 272 32.06 12.96 23.48
C PHE A 272 33.33 12.50 22.76
N PRO A 273 33.41 12.60 21.41
CA PRO A 273 34.65 12.26 20.70
C PRO A 273 35.78 13.23 21.04
N GLN A 274 37.03 12.79 20.89
CA GLN A 274 38.21 13.63 21.09
C GLN A 274 38.17 14.89 20.20
N GLY A 275 38.02 16.07 20.83
CA GLY A 275 37.96 17.37 20.15
C GLY A 275 36.58 18.03 20.10
N ALA A 276 35.52 17.34 20.55
CA ALA A 276 34.18 17.93 20.61
C ALA A 276 34.10 19.16 21.56
N LEU A 277 34.79 19.10 22.71
CA LEU A 277 34.86 20.21 23.66
C LEU A 277 35.99 21.19 23.29
N PRO A 278 35.79 22.53 23.36
CA PRO A 278 36.82 23.52 23.05
C PRO A 278 38.10 23.36 23.89
N GLU A 279 39.28 23.63 23.32
CA GLU A 279 40.57 23.52 24.03
C GLU A 279 40.69 24.48 25.23
N GLU A 280 39.96 25.59 25.19
CA GLU A 280 39.83 26.61 26.24
C GLU A 280 38.74 26.31 27.29
N ALA A 281 38.11 25.13 27.25
CA ALA A 281 37.11 24.73 28.23
C ALA A 281 37.74 24.44 29.60
N THR A 282 37.50 25.34 30.57
CA THR A 282 37.93 25.21 31.98
C THR A 282 36.85 24.57 32.86
N THR A 283 35.58 24.68 32.45
CA THR A 283 34.44 24.01 33.06
C THR A 283 33.52 23.45 31.97
N ALA A 284 32.95 22.27 32.22
CA ALA A 284 31.88 21.69 31.42
C ALA A 284 30.87 21.04 32.38
N VAL A 285 29.58 21.22 32.14
CA VAL A 285 28.48 20.67 32.95
C VAL A 285 27.39 20.15 32.03
N LEU A 286 27.11 18.84 32.13
CA LEU A 286 26.04 18.16 31.42
C LEU A 286 24.82 18.07 32.34
N ASN A 287 23.68 18.59 31.90
CA ASN A 287 22.40 18.33 32.53
C ASN A 287 21.65 17.35 31.66
N LEU A 288 21.24 16.21 32.23
CA LEU A 288 20.52 15.17 31.52
C LEU A 288 19.24 14.84 32.27
N SER A 289 18.13 14.86 31.53
CA SER A 289 16.81 14.48 32.01
C SER A 289 16.19 13.46 31.07
N VAL A 290 15.48 12.49 31.64
CA VAL A 290 14.74 11.47 30.89
C VAL A 290 13.32 11.46 31.46
N LYS A 291 12.33 11.68 30.60
CA LYS A 291 10.95 11.93 31.02
C LYS A 291 10.03 10.85 30.42
N SER A 292 8.83 10.66 30.97
CA SER A 292 7.86 9.74 30.38
C SER A 292 7.22 10.38 29.14
N ALA A 293 6.55 9.56 28.32
CA ALA A 293 5.86 10.04 27.11
C ALA A 293 4.86 11.19 27.36
N GLY A 294 4.29 11.29 28.57
CA GLY A 294 3.32 12.35 28.93
C GLY A 294 3.93 13.65 29.46
N ASP A 295 5.24 13.71 29.66
CA ASP A 295 5.94 14.86 30.29
C ASP A 295 6.56 15.82 29.26
N PHE A 296 6.36 15.57 27.96
CA PHE A 296 6.95 16.32 26.85
C PHE A 296 5.99 17.36 26.26
N SER A 297 6.52 18.53 25.89
CA SER A 297 5.72 19.66 25.38
C SER A 297 5.40 19.58 23.88
N VAL A 298 5.82 18.51 23.21
CA VAL A 298 5.64 18.29 21.76
C VAL A 298 4.21 17.84 21.46
N ALA A 299 3.35 18.79 21.08
CA ALA A 299 1.99 18.49 20.66
C ALA A 299 1.95 17.47 19.50
N ASN A 300 0.91 16.63 19.51
CA ASN A 300 0.53 15.70 18.44
C ASN A 300 1.57 14.62 18.02
N THR A 301 2.72 14.49 18.70
CA THR A 301 3.70 13.45 18.34
C THR A 301 3.63 12.24 19.29
N PRO A 302 3.45 11.00 18.80
CA PRO A 302 3.23 9.83 19.65
C PRO A 302 4.54 9.27 20.22
N ALA A 303 5.17 10.01 21.13
CA ALA A 303 6.38 9.57 21.83
C ALA A 303 6.11 8.36 22.74
N VAL A 304 7.11 7.47 22.88
CA VAL A 304 7.13 6.36 23.84
C VAL A 304 8.13 6.58 24.98
N ALA A 305 9.10 7.46 24.77
CA ALA A 305 10.07 7.99 25.73
C ALA A 305 10.64 9.31 25.20
N GLY A 306 11.43 10.02 26.00
CA GLY A 306 12.23 11.14 25.52
C GLY A 306 13.33 11.54 26.48
N ILE A 307 14.28 12.33 25.99
CA ILE A 307 15.57 12.64 26.62
C ILE A 307 15.84 14.12 26.34
N ASP A 308 16.13 14.92 27.36
CA ASP A 308 16.42 16.35 27.24
C ASP A 308 17.80 16.60 27.85
N ILE A 309 18.70 17.10 27.00
CA ILE A 309 20.15 17.15 27.23
C ILE A 309 20.63 18.58 26.96
N SER A 310 21.22 19.22 27.97
CA SER A 310 21.86 20.53 27.83
C SER A 310 23.30 20.49 28.34
N LEU A 311 24.19 21.15 27.61
CA LEU A 311 25.60 21.31 27.98
C LEU A 311 25.91 22.77 28.26
N LYS A 312 26.64 23.03 29.34
CA LYS A 312 27.28 24.34 29.58
C LYS A 312 28.79 24.19 29.58
N VAL A 313 29.49 25.07 28.87
CA VAL A 313 30.96 25.13 28.83
C VAL A 313 31.39 26.55 29.17
N ASN A 314 32.31 26.70 30.15
CA ASN A 314 32.71 28.01 30.68
C ASN A 314 31.47 28.89 31.05
N GLU A 315 30.49 28.27 31.71
CA GLU A 315 29.18 28.84 32.09
C GLU A 315 28.24 29.26 30.93
N GLN A 316 28.69 29.22 29.67
CA GLN A 316 27.85 29.46 28.48
C GLN A 316 27.12 28.18 28.05
N GLU A 317 25.88 28.31 27.58
CA GLU A 317 25.15 27.18 26.97
C GLU A 317 25.69 26.87 25.56
N VAL A 318 25.91 25.59 25.29
CA VAL A 318 26.34 25.08 23.99
C VAL A 318 25.13 24.43 23.32
N THR A 319 24.68 24.98 22.20
CA THR A 319 23.52 24.47 21.46
C THR A 319 23.89 23.40 20.42
N SER A 320 25.09 23.46 19.86
CA SER A 320 25.62 22.47 18.91
C SER A 320 27.15 22.42 18.91
N PHE A 321 27.72 21.36 18.31
CA PHE A 321 29.17 21.16 18.17
C PHE A 321 29.71 21.50 16.77
N ASN A 322 31.05 21.58 16.67
CA ASN A 322 31.82 21.88 15.45
C ASN A 322 31.80 20.73 14.41
N ASN A 323 30.60 20.34 13.96
CA ASN A 323 30.33 19.27 12.99
C ASN A 323 30.69 17.84 13.43
N GLU A 324 30.96 17.60 14.72
CA GLU A 324 31.13 16.25 15.27
C GLU A 324 29.87 15.73 15.99
N TYR A 325 29.72 14.41 16.03
CA TYR A 325 28.58 13.72 16.63
C TYR A 325 28.93 13.10 17.99
N VAL A 326 28.22 13.51 19.03
CA VAL A 326 28.19 12.79 20.32
C VAL A 326 27.36 11.52 20.17
N VAL A 327 27.81 10.44 20.80
CA VAL A 327 27.04 9.17 20.88
C VAL A 327 26.28 9.14 22.21
N ILE A 328 24.99 8.82 22.15
CA ILE A 328 24.12 8.64 23.31
C ILE A 328 23.62 7.21 23.31
N THR A 329 23.91 6.47 24.38
CA THR A 329 23.34 5.15 24.68
C THR A 329 22.40 5.29 25.86
N THR A 330 21.20 4.73 25.77
CA THR A 330 20.19 4.70 26.85
C THR A 330 19.34 3.44 26.74
N TYR A 331 18.30 3.30 27.57
CA TYR A 331 17.38 2.17 27.54
C TYR A 331 15.93 2.67 27.52
N ILE A 332 15.10 2.14 26.64
CA ILE A 332 13.66 2.41 26.55
C ILE A 332 12.85 1.12 26.82
N LEU A 333 11.53 1.17 26.68
CA LEU A 333 10.69 -0.03 26.76
C LEU A 333 11.14 -1.09 25.74
N ALA A 334 11.27 -2.34 26.17
CA ALA A 334 11.61 -3.47 25.30
C ALA A 334 10.41 -3.90 24.42
N GLY A 335 10.68 -4.68 23.37
CA GLY A 335 9.64 -5.27 22.51
C GLY A 335 9.08 -4.37 21.41
N LEU A 336 9.46 -3.09 21.34
CA LEU A 336 8.99 -2.11 20.36
C LEU A 336 9.41 -2.46 18.91
N GLU A 337 8.67 -1.92 17.94
CA GLU A 337 9.00 -1.95 16.50
C GLU A 337 9.17 -0.53 15.93
N ASP A 338 9.83 -0.39 14.79
CA ASP A 338 10.02 0.89 14.06
C ASP A 338 10.44 2.09 14.93
N VAL A 339 11.36 1.86 15.88
CA VAL A 339 11.92 2.87 16.78
C VAL A 339 12.69 3.94 16.00
N GLN A 340 12.39 5.22 16.28
CA GLN A 340 13.05 6.40 15.73
C GLN A 340 13.35 7.39 16.87
N VAL A 341 14.47 8.10 16.79
CA VAL A 341 14.73 9.29 17.62
C VAL A 341 14.48 10.52 16.75
N LYS A 342 13.80 11.53 17.30
CA LYS A 342 13.52 12.80 16.65
C LYS A 342 14.03 13.94 17.53
N TYR A 343 14.67 14.92 16.91
CA TYR A 343 15.04 16.19 17.56
C TYR A 343 13.91 17.20 17.38
N THR A 344 13.55 17.91 18.45
CA THR A 344 12.36 18.80 18.47
C THR A 344 12.68 20.25 18.09
N GLY A 345 13.95 20.64 18.07
CA GLY A 345 14.42 21.97 17.66
C GLY A 345 14.71 22.08 16.16
N GLU A 346 15.09 23.29 15.73
CA GLU A 346 15.59 23.53 14.36
C GLU A 346 17.01 22.98 14.20
N GLY A 347 17.23 22.12 13.20
CA GLY A 347 18.54 21.54 12.88
C GLY A 347 18.47 20.14 12.28
N ASP A 348 19.64 19.55 12.06
CA ASP A 348 19.76 18.15 11.63
C ASP A 348 19.06 17.18 12.61
N GLN A 349 18.46 16.12 12.06
CA GLN A 349 17.84 15.07 12.86
C GLN A 349 18.89 14.03 13.31
N PRO A 350 18.72 13.42 14.51
CA PRO A 350 19.69 12.51 15.08
C PRO A 350 19.77 11.20 14.29
N ILE A 351 20.97 10.64 14.19
CA ILE A 351 21.22 9.39 13.47
C ILE A 351 21.04 8.23 14.47
N LEU A 352 19.96 7.46 14.34
CA LEU A 352 19.79 6.20 15.05
C LEU A 352 20.93 5.24 14.66
N VAL A 353 21.62 4.68 15.67
CA VAL A 353 22.71 3.70 15.48
C VAL A 353 22.18 2.28 15.68
N SER A 354 21.41 2.04 16.75
CA SER A 354 20.78 0.75 17.02
C SER A 354 19.62 0.86 18.01
N TYR A 355 18.70 -0.11 17.96
CA TYR A 355 17.77 -0.43 19.05
C TYR A 355 17.75 -1.95 19.27
N ASN A 356 17.93 -2.39 20.50
CA ASN A 356 17.87 -3.78 20.90
C ASN A 356 16.47 -4.10 21.45
N ARG A 357 15.70 -4.87 20.67
CA ARG A 357 14.31 -5.22 21.01
C ARG A 357 14.17 -6.06 22.28
N GLU A 358 15.20 -6.83 22.68
CA GLU A 358 15.15 -7.69 23.86
C GLU A 358 15.47 -6.94 25.15
N THR A 359 16.49 -6.07 25.13
CA THR A 359 16.96 -5.33 26.32
C THR A 359 16.36 -3.93 26.47
N GLY A 360 15.81 -3.37 25.38
CA GLY A 360 15.38 -1.98 25.30
C GLY A 360 16.50 -0.98 25.02
N GLU A 361 17.76 -1.42 24.87
CA GLU A 361 18.91 -0.53 24.61
C GLU A 361 18.72 0.27 23.32
N LEU A 362 18.95 1.58 23.38
CA LEU A 362 18.81 2.55 22.30
C LEU A 362 20.11 3.34 22.16
N VAL A 363 20.72 3.33 20.97
CA VAL A 363 21.93 4.10 20.66
C VAL A 363 21.65 5.04 19.50
N PHE A 364 21.99 6.32 19.65
CA PHE A 364 21.89 7.32 18.58
C PHE A 364 23.05 8.33 18.63
N LYS A 365 23.18 9.12 17.57
CA LYS A 365 24.18 10.17 17.39
C LYS A 365 23.51 11.52 17.17
N THR A 366 24.05 12.58 17.75
CA THR A 366 23.56 13.95 17.55
C THR A 366 24.69 14.98 17.63
N ASN A 367 24.49 16.13 16.98
CA ASN A 367 25.33 17.32 17.00
C ASN A 367 24.70 18.50 17.79
N HIS A 368 23.51 18.33 18.38
CA HIS A 368 22.76 19.36 19.10
C HIS A 368 22.56 19.06 20.60
N PHE A 369 22.19 20.08 21.38
CA PHE A 369 21.76 19.97 22.78
C PHE A 369 20.41 20.65 23.00
N SER A 370 19.38 19.83 23.15
CA SER A 370 18.00 20.23 23.52
C SER A 370 17.19 18.92 23.69
N GLU A 371 15.89 18.96 23.43
CA GLU A 371 14.93 17.89 23.69
C GLU A 371 14.80 16.91 22.51
N TYR A 372 14.82 15.62 22.83
CA TYR A 372 14.66 14.50 21.91
C TYR A 372 13.47 13.65 22.34
N ILE A 373 12.67 13.21 21.38
CA ILE A 373 11.60 12.24 21.59
C ILE A 373 11.89 10.95 20.84
N VAL A 374 11.53 9.83 21.45
CA VAL A 374 11.60 8.50 20.84
C VAL A 374 10.19 8.14 20.40
N VAL A 375 10.02 7.85 19.11
CA VAL A 375 8.75 7.39 18.52
C VAL A 375 8.92 5.92 18.15
N ALA A 376 7.89 5.10 18.37
CA ALA A 376 7.93 3.67 18.04
C ALA A 376 6.53 3.13 17.74
N ASN A 377 6.44 1.91 17.19
CA ASN A 377 5.21 1.27 16.71
C ASN A 377 4.48 2.14 15.68
N VAL A 378 5.25 2.72 14.75
CA VAL A 378 4.77 3.64 13.72
C VAL A 378 4.05 2.85 12.63
N GLU A 379 2.76 3.13 12.42
CA GLU A 379 2.00 2.55 11.31
C GLU A 379 2.29 3.28 9.99
N ALA A 380 2.39 4.61 10.05
CA ALA A 380 2.53 5.47 8.88
C ALA A 380 3.46 6.67 9.11
N LEU A 381 4.07 7.14 8.02
CA LEU A 381 4.89 8.35 7.95
C LEU A 381 4.27 9.27 6.90
N ASN A 382 3.91 10.50 7.27
CA ASN A 382 3.66 11.54 6.27
C ASN A 382 5.03 11.97 5.70
N VAL A 383 5.33 11.55 4.47
CA VAL A 383 6.64 11.77 3.83
C VAL A 383 6.83 13.25 3.47
N SER A 384 5.74 13.95 3.19
CA SER A 384 5.77 15.37 2.81
C SER A 384 6.09 16.30 4.00
N THR A 385 5.75 15.89 5.22
CA THR A 385 6.04 16.65 6.46
C THR A 385 7.11 16.02 7.35
N GLY A 386 7.47 14.76 7.11
CA GLY A 386 8.40 13.99 7.95
C GLY A 386 7.81 13.49 9.28
N ILE A 387 6.49 13.65 9.50
CA ILE A 387 5.80 13.35 10.76
C ILE A 387 5.40 11.86 10.84
N PRO A 388 5.85 11.11 11.85
CA PRO A 388 5.47 9.71 12.08
C PRO A 388 4.19 9.58 12.93
N TYR A 389 3.37 8.58 12.61
CA TYR A 389 2.08 8.30 13.23
C TYR A 389 1.99 6.84 13.70
N THR A 390 1.63 6.62 14.96
CA THR A 390 1.33 5.29 15.53
C THR A 390 0.00 4.69 15.05
N LYS A 391 -0.82 5.47 14.34
CA LYS A 391 -2.06 5.00 13.70
C LYS A 391 -2.22 5.57 12.29
N LEU A 392 -2.42 4.70 11.30
CA LEU A 392 -2.69 5.09 9.91
C LEU A 392 -3.92 5.99 9.80
N VAL A 393 -4.97 5.72 10.58
CA VAL A 393 -6.20 6.53 10.59
C VAL A 393 -5.97 7.96 11.07
N THR A 394 -4.97 8.20 11.93
CA THR A 394 -4.59 9.55 12.35
C THR A 394 -3.79 10.25 11.24
N ALA A 395 -2.83 9.56 10.63
CA ALA A 395 -2.08 10.08 9.48
C ALA A 395 -2.99 10.50 8.32
N ILE A 396 -4.06 9.74 8.07
CA ILE A 396 -5.08 10.03 7.04
C ILE A 396 -6.02 11.16 7.48
N ALA A 397 -6.32 11.32 8.77
CA ALA A 397 -7.15 12.43 9.25
C ALA A 397 -6.43 13.79 9.20
N GLU A 398 -5.11 13.80 9.36
CA GLU A 398 -4.27 15.00 9.41
C GLU A 398 -3.56 15.35 8.09
N VAL A 399 -3.71 14.53 7.04
CA VAL A 399 -3.10 14.77 5.71
C VAL A 399 -3.66 16.04 5.06
N ASP A 400 -2.82 16.82 4.37
CA ASP A 400 -3.24 17.92 3.48
C ASP A 400 -3.11 17.55 1.99
N ASP A 401 -3.62 18.40 1.11
CA ASP A 401 -3.52 18.22 -0.35
C ASP A 401 -2.06 18.06 -0.84
N GLU A 402 -1.91 17.26 -1.88
CA GLU A 402 -0.67 16.82 -2.55
C GLU A 402 0.32 16.02 -1.67
N GLN A 403 -0.05 15.67 -0.43
CA GLN A 403 0.83 14.92 0.48
C GLN A 403 0.84 13.40 0.26
N ILE A 404 1.86 12.73 0.83
CA ILE A 404 2.07 11.28 0.73
C ILE A 404 2.15 10.66 2.12
N VAL A 405 1.17 9.82 2.47
CA VAL A 405 1.18 8.96 3.67
C VAL A 405 1.77 7.61 3.29
N LYS A 406 2.96 7.28 3.82
CA LYS A 406 3.68 6.03 3.55
C LYS A 406 3.52 5.04 4.69
N LEU A 407 3.15 3.80 4.41
CA LEU A 407 2.97 2.75 5.41
C LEU A 407 4.32 2.12 5.80
N LEU A 408 4.54 1.91 7.11
CA LEU A 408 5.78 1.34 7.64
C LEU A 408 5.59 -0.11 8.12
N SER A 409 4.45 -0.42 8.73
CA SER A 409 4.07 -1.76 9.23
C SER A 409 2.75 -2.24 8.58
N ASN A 410 2.36 -3.49 8.81
CA ASN A 410 1.04 -3.97 8.36
C ASN A 410 -0.04 -3.48 9.33
N VAL A 411 -1.18 -3.03 8.82
CA VAL A 411 -2.26 -2.40 9.61
C VAL A 411 -3.54 -3.21 9.53
N SER A 412 -4.23 -3.38 10.66
CA SER A 412 -5.57 -3.97 10.74
C SER A 412 -6.52 -3.00 11.44
N VAL A 413 -7.58 -2.58 10.74
CA VAL A 413 -8.57 -1.58 11.22
C VAL A 413 -9.97 -1.97 10.77
N ASN A 414 -11.02 -1.52 11.44
CA ASN A 414 -12.39 -1.84 11.02
C ASN A 414 -12.71 -1.30 9.61
N SER A 415 -12.39 -0.02 9.41
CA SER A 415 -12.65 0.77 8.20
C SER A 415 -11.83 2.06 8.26
N ILE A 416 -11.64 2.72 7.12
CA ILE A 416 -10.95 4.02 7.02
C ILE A 416 -11.88 5.04 6.37
N SER A 417 -12.00 6.23 6.97
CA SER A 417 -12.69 7.38 6.36
C SER A 417 -11.66 8.25 5.66
N ILE A 418 -11.88 8.57 4.38
CA ILE A 418 -10.93 9.33 3.54
C ILE A 418 -11.38 10.80 3.51
N PRO A 419 -10.55 11.78 3.90
CA PRO A 419 -10.92 13.20 3.82
C PRO A 419 -11.08 13.65 2.36
N ASN A 420 -11.84 14.72 2.15
CA ASN A 420 -12.09 15.31 0.82
C ASN A 420 -10.88 16.15 0.35
N LYS A 421 -9.73 15.50 0.20
CA LYS A 421 -8.42 16.09 -0.17
C LYS A 421 -7.72 15.20 -1.19
N ASN A 422 -6.82 15.78 -1.97
CA ASN A 422 -6.03 15.10 -2.99
C ASN A 422 -4.74 14.56 -2.38
N PHE A 423 -4.60 13.27 -2.12
CA PHE A 423 -3.39 12.73 -1.48
C PHE A 423 -3.08 11.29 -1.89
N THR A 424 -1.86 10.83 -1.57
CA THR A 424 -1.40 9.46 -1.86
C THR A 424 -1.21 8.64 -0.58
N ILE A 425 -1.69 7.40 -0.58
CA ILE A 425 -1.28 6.35 0.38
C ILE A 425 -0.30 5.41 -0.34
N ASP A 426 0.98 5.43 0.06
CA ASP A 426 2.01 4.52 -0.44
C ASP A 426 2.17 3.35 0.54
N LEU A 427 1.65 2.18 0.18
CA LEU A 427 1.69 1.01 1.05
C LEU A 427 3.09 0.39 1.19
N ASN A 428 4.09 0.78 0.39
CA ASN A 428 5.50 0.40 0.63
C ASN A 428 5.71 -1.13 0.83
N SER A 429 5.03 -1.93 0.01
CA SER A 429 4.96 -3.42 0.06
C SER A 429 4.32 -4.01 1.33
N LYS A 430 3.56 -3.21 2.10
CA LYS A 430 2.80 -3.63 3.29
C LYS A 430 1.34 -3.93 2.93
N THR A 431 0.60 -4.43 3.92
CA THR A 431 -0.84 -4.76 3.82
C THR A 431 -1.68 -3.91 4.76
N ILE A 432 -2.83 -3.44 4.28
CA ILE A 432 -3.93 -2.91 5.11
C ILE A 432 -5.07 -3.94 5.08
N GLU A 433 -5.43 -4.49 6.24
CA GLU A 433 -6.57 -5.38 6.40
C GLU A 433 -7.76 -4.62 7.02
N THR A 434 -8.94 -4.81 6.44
CA THR A 434 -10.18 -4.12 6.84
C THR A 434 -11.35 -5.07 6.96
N GLN A 435 -12.39 -4.70 7.72
CA GLN A 435 -13.69 -5.35 7.62
C GLN A 435 -14.54 -4.71 6.51
N TYR A 436 -14.62 -3.37 6.49
CA TYR A 436 -15.52 -2.62 5.59
C TYR A 436 -14.81 -1.65 4.62
N GLY A 437 -13.50 -1.77 4.45
CA GLY A 437 -12.74 -1.01 3.45
C GLY A 437 -12.54 0.48 3.74
N LEU A 438 -12.26 1.22 2.66
CA LEU A 438 -11.99 2.65 2.61
C LEU A 438 -13.23 3.38 2.08
N TYR A 439 -13.66 4.43 2.79
CA TYR A 439 -14.83 5.24 2.44
C TYR A 439 -14.38 6.60 1.90
N LEU A 440 -14.52 6.79 0.58
CA LEU A 440 -14.26 8.05 -0.10
C LEU A 440 -15.52 8.94 0.02
N ASN A 441 -15.54 9.77 1.06
CA ASN A 441 -16.68 10.58 1.47
C ASN A 441 -17.28 11.46 0.36
N LYS A 442 -18.58 11.76 0.50
CA LYS A 442 -19.30 12.71 -0.34
C LYS A 442 -18.64 14.10 -0.28
N SER A 443 -18.52 14.77 -1.42
CA SER A 443 -17.95 16.12 -1.51
C SER A 443 -18.71 16.99 -2.52
N ASP A 444 -18.74 18.30 -2.28
CA ASP A 444 -19.18 19.29 -3.26
C ASP A 444 -18.07 19.67 -4.26
N SER A 445 -16.80 19.41 -3.90
CA SER A 445 -15.60 19.63 -4.74
C SER A 445 -14.98 18.30 -5.18
N GLU A 446 -14.38 18.25 -6.37
CA GLU A 446 -13.60 17.10 -6.81
C GLU A 446 -12.35 16.89 -5.93
N TYR A 447 -12.05 15.65 -5.59
CA TYR A 447 -10.80 15.25 -4.93
C TYR A 447 -10.40 13.82 -5.31
N VAL A 448 -9.10 13.53 -5.33
CA VAL A 448 -8.56 12.23 -5.77
C VAL A 448 -7.70 11.56 -4.69
N LEU A 449 -8.11 10.36 -4.28
CA LEU A 449 -7.24 9.46 -3.52
C LEU A 449 -6.38 8.63 -4.48
N SER A 450 -5.07 8.65 -4.30
CA SER A 450 -4.16 7.69 -4.92
C SER A 450 -3.72 6.63 -3.90
N VAL A 451 -3.70 5.36 -4.28
CA VAL A 451 -3.27 4.24 -3.44
C VAL A 451 -2.33 3.35 -4.23
N LYS A 452 -1.13 3.11 -3.70
CA LYS A 452 -0.06 2.44 -4.46
C LYS A 452 0.83 1.49 -3.68
N ASN A 453 1.52 0.60 -4.41
CA ASN A 453 2.62 -0.26 -3.92
C ASN A 453 2.28 -1.18 -2.73
N GLY A 454 1.23 -2.00 -2.78
CA GLY A 454 0.97 -2.94 -1.69
C GLY A 454 -0.32 -3.76 -1.84
N THR A 455 -0.91 -4.15 -0.71
CA THR A 455 -2.15 -4.93 -0.66
C THR A 455 -3.20 -4.29 0.26
N ILE A 456 -4.45 -4.17 -0.19
CA ILE A 456 -5.60 -3.93 0.71
C ILE A 456 -6.55 -5.12 0.67
N LYS A 457 -7.02 -5.55 1.85
CA LYS A 457 -7.99 -6.63 2.00
C LYS A 457 -9.26 -6.11 2.68
N SER A 458 -10.44 -6.55 2.24
CA SER A 458 -11.70 -6.34 2.98
C SER A 458 -12.43 -7.67 3.23
N SER A 459 -12.71 -7.99 4.49
CA SER A 459 -13.25 -9.30 4.90
C SER A 459 -14.78 -9.40 4.93
N ILE A 460 -15.50 -8.27 4.80
CA ILE A 460 -16.97 -8.23 4.77
C ILE A 460 -17.48 -7.29 3.67
N GLY A 461 -17.04 -6.03 3.70
CA GLY A 461 -17.54 -4.98 2.81
C GLY A 461 -16.77 -4.85 1.49
N HIS A 462 -17.16 -3.84 0.71
CA HIS A 462 -16.36 -3.41 -0.44
C HIS A 462 -14.99 -2.90 0.02
N THR A 463 -13.92 -3.09 -0.75
CA THR A 463 -12.60 -2.54 -0.37
C THR A 463 -12.56 -1.02 -0.53
N PHE A 464 -13.24 -0.49 -1.54
CA PHE A 464 -13.45 0.94 -1.73
C PHE A 464 -14.94 1.25 -1.92
N SER A 465 -15.50 2.11 -1.06
CA SER A 465 -16.85 2.64 -1.17
C SER A 465 -16.77 4.13 -1.53
N MET A 466 -17.25 4.50 -2.72
CA MET A 466 -17.07 5.82 -3.31
C MET A 466 -18.40 6.59 -3.43
N TYR A 467 -18.34 7.89 -3.18
CA TYR A 467 -19.49 8.79 -3.20
C TYR A 467 -19.22 10.01 -4.11
N GLN A 468 -20.24 10.86 -4.27
CA GLN A 468 -20.22 12.07 -5.11
C GLN A 468 -18.88 12.84 -5.10
N SER A 469 -18.38 13.17 -6.29
CA SER A 469 -17.17 13.97 -6.54
C SER A 469 -15.84 13.34 -6.07
N SER A 470 -15.80 12.03 -5.82
CA SER A 470 -14.56 11.31 -5.48
C SER A 470 -13.89 10.63 -6.69
N GLY A 471 -12.56 10.79 -6.77
CA GLY A 471 -11.68 10.05 -7.66
C GLY A 471 -10.81 9.05 -6.91
N LEU A 472 -10.51 7.92 -7.54
CA LEU A 472 -9.67 6.85 -6.99
C LEU A 472 -8.66 6.36 -8.03
N ILE A 473 -7.38 6.34 -7.66
CA ILE A 473 -6.28 5.74 -8.44
C ILE A 473 -5.72 4.55 -7.64
N ILE A 474 -5.64 3.39 -8.30
CA ILE A 474 -5.11 2.12 -7.80
C ILE A 474 -3.88 1.81 -8.69
N ASP A 475 -2.67 1.95 -8.14
CA ASP A 475 -1.42 1.99 -8.91
C ASP A 475 -0.39 0.98 -8.36
N ASN A 476 -0.02 -0.04 -9.14
CA ASN A 476 0.84 -1.15 -8.68
C ASN A 476 0.35 -1.78 -7.35
N MET A 477 -0.94 -2.17 -7.32
CA MET A 477 -1.65 -2.63 -6.11
C MET A 477 -2.28 -4.01 -6.25
N ASN A 478 -2.40 -4.74 -5.13
CA ASN A 478 -3.30 -5.86 -4.97
C ASN A 478 -4.52 -5.44 -4.12
N VAL A 479 -5.71 -5.83 -4.54
CA VAL A 479 -6.97 -5.59 -3.83
C VAL A 479 -7.67 -6.93 -3.68
N GLU A 480 -7.96 -7.36 -2.45
CA GLU A 480 -8.59 -8.66 -2.17
C GLU A 480 -9.87 -8.47 -1.35
N ALA A 481 -11.02 -8.50 -2.03
CA ALA A 481 -12.33 -8.23 -1.44
C ALA A 481 -13.18 -9.49 -1.25
N ALA A 482 -13.66 -9.73 -0.03
CA ALA A 482 -14.63 -10.79 0.26
C ALA A 482 -16.03 -10.51 -0.32
N TYR A 483 -16.29 -9.29 -0.80
CA TYR A 483 -17.55 -8.92 -1.47
C TYR A 483 -17.33 -8.19 -2.80
N GLY A 484 -16.80 -6.95 -2.78
CA GLY A 484 -16.52 -6.20 -4.01
C GLY A 484 -15.29 -5.29 -3.94
N GLY A 485 -14.58 -5.12 -5.05
CA GLY A 485 -13.36 -4.30 -5.10
C GLY A 485 -13.66 -2.82 -4.90
N VAL A 486 -14.33 -2.22 -5.90
CA VAL A 486 -14.72 -0.81 -5.91
C VAL A 486 -16.23 -0.67 -6.15
N TYR A 487 -16.92 0.11 -5.31
CA TYR A 487 -18.35 0.36 -5.42
C TYR A 487 -18.67 1.85 -5.42
N LEU A 488 -19.30 2.34 -6.48
CA LEU A 488 -19.68 3.74 -6.68
C LEU A 488 -21.16 3.90 -6.28
N SER A 489 -21.40 4.45 -5.09
CA SER A 489 -22.68 4.46 -4.40
C SER A 489 -23.60 5.64 -4.81
N GLU A 490 -23.00 6.78 -5.17
CA GLU A 490 -23.70 8.00 -5.57
C GLU A 490 -23.05 8.62 -6.83
N THR A 491 -23.39 8.10 -8.01
CA THR A 491 -22.80 8.47 -9.31
C THR A 491 -23.26 9.82 -9.88
N ASN A 492 -23.62 10.77 -9.00
CA ASN A 492 -24.36 11.98 -9.35
C ASN A 492 -23.49 13.23 -9.64
N ASN A 493 -22.18 13.06 -9.85
CA ASN A 493 -21.21 14.10 -10.24
C ASN A 493 -19.94 13.45 -10.83
N ASN A 494 -18.95 14.27 -11.19
CA ASN A 494 -17.63 13.89 -11.68
C ASN A 494 -16.93 12.90 -10.73
N MET A 495 -16.95 11.61 -11.07
CA MET A 495 -16.27 10.54 -10.34
C MET A 495 -15.31 9.82 -11.28
N SER A 496 -14.19 9.31 -10.75
CA SER A 496 -13.25 8.54 -11.56
C SER A 496 -12.64 7.36 -10.82
N VAL A 497 -12.44 6.24 -11.53
CA VAL A 497 -11.70 5.07 -11.03
C VAL A 497 -10.62 4.73 -12.05
N ARG A 498 -9.36 4.64 -11.62
CA ARG A 498 -8.22 4.30 -12.49
C ARG A 498 -7.43 3.16 -11.89
N VAL A 499 -7.38 2.02 -12.58
CA VAL A 499 -6.67 0.81 -12.15
C VAL A 499 -5.50 0.60 -13.11
N ILE A 500 -4.27 0.89 -12.66
CA ILE A 500 -3.11 1.08 -13.53
C ILE A 500 -1.86 0.31 -13.06
N ASN A 501 -0.90 0.17 -13.98
CA ASN A 501 0.48 -0.27 -13.72
C ASN A 501 0.58 -1.65 -13.03
N GLY A 502 -0.01 -2.69 -13.63
CA GLY A 502 0.03 -4.05 -13.09
C GLY A 502 -0.89 -4.31 -11.91
N SER A 503 -1.79 -3.36 -11.59
CA SER A 503 -2.73 -3.51 -10.48
C SER A 503 -3.70 -4.68 -10.69
N LYS A 504 -4.04 -5.35 -9.59
CA LYS A 504 -4.94 -6.50 -9.58
C LYS A 504 -6.04 -6.35 -8.54
N ILE A 505 -7.28 -6.27 -9.01
CA ILE A 505 -8.49 -6.39 -8.18
C ILE A 505 -8.98 -7.83 -8.23
N LYS A 506 -9.17 -8.44 -7.06
CA LYS A 506 -9.90 -9.69 -6.85
C LYS A 506 -11.13 -9.42 -5.98
N ALA A 507 -12.28 -9.93 -6.36
CA ALA A 507 -13.49 -9.82 -5.56
C ALA A 507 -14.39 -11.06 -5.65
N ALA A 508 -15.28 -11.26 -4.69
CA ALA A 508 -16.26 -12.34 -4.77
C ALA A 508 -17.37 -12.04 -5.81
N VAL A 509 -18.02 -10.88 -5.69
CA VAL A 509 -19.28 -10.54 -6.39
C VAL A 509 -19.06 -9.48 -7.47
N TYR A 510 -18.35 -8.39 -7.17
CA TYR A 510 -18.15 -7.26 -8.09
C TYR A 510 -16.72 -6.74 -8.08
N GLY A 511 -16.03 -6.73 -9.22
CA GLY A 511 -14.69 -6.12 -9.32
C GLY A 511 -14.78 -4.60 -9.20
N ILE A 512 -15.50 -3.97 -10.13
CA ILE A 512 -15.90 -2.55 -10.08
C ILE A 512 -17.40 -2.45 -10.40
N ALA A 513 -18.20 -1.79 -9.54
CA ALA A 513 -19.66 -1.70 -9.71
C ALA A 513 -20.23 -0.29 -9.47
N THR A 514 -21.23 0.08 -10.26
CA THR A 514 -21.96 1.35 -10.16
C THR A 514 -23.40 1.16 -9.65
N ASN A 515 -23.84 2.06 -8.76
CA ASN A 515 -25.18 2.06 -8.19
C ASN A 515 -26.13 3.02 -8.93
N ALA A 516 -26.95 2.49 -9.83
CA ALA A 516 -27.94 3.23 -10.62
C ALA A 516 -29.23 3.60 -9.83
N SER A 517 -29.12 3.98 -8.55
CA SER A 517 -30.28 4.25 -7.67
C SER A 517 -30.51 5.74 -7.39
N LYS A 518 -29.81 6.65 -8.08
CA LYS A 518 -29.84 8.11 -7.91
C LYS A 518 -29.63 8.79 -9.27
N GLU A 519 -29.64 10.12 -9.29
CA GLU A 519 -29.26 10.92 -10.47
C GLU A 519 -27.81 10.62 -10.91
N GLU A 520 -27.51 10.78 -12.19
CA GLU A 520 -26.27 10.29 -12.82
C GLU A 520 -25.60 11.35 -13.70
N SER A 521 -24.31 11.19 -14.00
CA SER A 521 -23.52 12.15 -14.78
C SER A 521 -22.70 11.49 -15.90
N GLU A 522 -22.69 12.10 -17.09
CA GLU A 522 -21.81 11.73 -18.21
C GLU A 522 -20.30 11.83 -17.89
N ALA A 523 -19.95 12.51 -16.79
CA ALA A 523 -18.57 12.70 -16.36
C ALA A 523 -17.97 11.51 -15.60
N LEU A 524 -18.75 10.48 -15.27
CA LEU A 524 -18.21 9.26 -14.66
C LEU A 524 -17.25 8.55 -15.62
N TYR A 525 -16.02 8.31 -15.18
CA TYR A 525 -14.98 7.65 -15.97
C TYR A 525 -14.34 6.46 -15.22
N ILE A 526 -14.28 5.30 -15.87
CA ILE A 526 -13.52 4.14 -15.38
C ILE A 526 -12.40 3.81 -16.38
N GLU A 527 -11.17 3.75 -15.90
CA GLU A 527 -9.98 3.31 -16.64
C GLU A 527 -9.41 2.04 -16.01
N VAL A 528 -9.16 1.02 -16.82
CA VAL A 528 -8.35 -0.16 -16.45
C VAL A 528 -7.24 -0.33 -17.48
N LYS A 529 -5.98 -0.15 -17.05
CA LYS A 529 -4.84 -0.12 -17.96
C LYS A 529 -3.67 -0.95 -17.45
N ASP A 530 -3.13 -1.80 -18.33
CA ASP A 530 -2.02 -2.72 -18.04
C ASP A 530 -2.28 -3.55 -16.75
N SER A 531 -3.55 -3.93 -16.48
CA SER A 531 -4.05 -4.36 -15.17
C SER A 531 -5.09 -5.50 -15.24
N ILE A 532 -5.48 -6.05 -14.08
CA ILE A 532 -6.43 -7.17 -13.95
C ILE A 532 -7.57 -6.83 -13.01
N VAL A 533 -8.81 -7.15 -13.40
CA VAL A 533 -9.99 -7.16 -12.53
C VAL A 533 -10.65 -8.54 -12.65
N GLU A 534 -10.62 -9.35 -11.60
CA GLU A 534 -11.20 -10.69 -11.58
C GLU A 534 -12.23 -10.88 -10.46
N THR A 535 -13.38 -11.50 -10.78
CA THR A 535 -14.32 -12.00 -9.79
C THR A 535 -14.43 -13.52 -9.79
N SER A 536 -14.67 -14.11 -8.60
CA SER A 536 -15.02 -15.52 -8.47
C SER A 536 -15.78 -15.79 -7.17
N SER A 537 -16.90 -16.53 -7.26
CA SER A 537 -17.73 -16.97 -6.12
C SER A 537 -18.21 -18.41 -6.32
N GLU A 538 -18.62 -19.08 -5.24
CA GLU A 538 -19.07 -20.49 -5.30
C GLU A 538 -20.40 -20.65 -6.07
N ASP A 539 -21.31 -19.69 -5.91
CA ASP A 539 -22.56 -19.59 -6.67
C ASP A 539 -22.36 -19.09 -8.11
N GLN A 540 -21.14 -18.64 -8.44
CA GLN A 540 -20.74 -17.99 -9.69
C GLN A 540 -21.51 -16.69 -10.04
N ASP A 541 -22.35 -16.14 -9.15
CA ASP A 541 -23.19 -14.96 -9.45
C ASP A 541 -22.42 -13.64 -9.26
N ASN A 542 -21.48 -13.39 -10.18
CA ASN A 542 -20.53 -12.28 -10.10
C ASN A 542 -20.16 -11.70 -11.48
N THR A 543 -19.66 -10.46 -11.48
CA THR A 543 -19.12 -9.80 -12.68
C THR A 543 -17.88 -8.97 -12.39
N GLY A 544 -16.90 -9.01 -13.30
CA GLY A 544 -15.67 -8.22 -13.20
C GLY A 544 -15.97 -6.72 -13.22
N ILE A 545 -16.83 -6.25 -14.13
CA ILE A 545 -17.35 -4.87 -14.14
C ILE A 545 -18.89 -4.87 -14.26
N LEU A 546 -19.56 -4.10 -13.40
CA LEU A 546 -20.98 -3.78 -13.47
C LEU A 546 -21.16 -2.28 -13.71
N PHE A 547 -21.40 -1.88 -14.97
CA PHE A 547 -21.60 -0.48 -15.34
C PHE A 547 -23.03 -0.25 -15.84
N ASN A 548 -23.90 0.12 -14.89
CA ASN A 548 -25.34 0.27 -15.11
C ASN A 548 -25.82 1.73 -15.27
N VAL A 549 -24.89 2.67 -15.45
CA VAL A 549 -25.11 4.11 -15.31
C VAL A 549 -24.55 4.87 -16.51
N GLN A 550 -24.91 6.15 -16.69
CA GLN A 550 -24.26 7.01 -17.67
C GLN A 550 -22.79 7.31 -17.30
N GLY A 551 -21.94 7.54 -18.31
CA GLY A 551 -20.50 7.74 -18.16
C GLY A 551 -19.71 7.09 -19.30
N LYS A 552 -18.45 6.72 -19.06
CA LYS A 552 -17.52 6.12 -20.04
C LYS A 552 -16.58 5.10 -19.39
N VAL A 553 -16.25 4.02 -20.09
CA VAL A 553 -15.25 3.03 -19.64
C VAL A 553 -14.15 2.84 -20.68
N TYR A 554 -12.87 2.89 -20.26
CA TYR A 554 -11.69 2.68 -21.09
C TYR A 554 -10.85 1.53 -20.54
N ILE A 555 -10.55 0.54 -21.38
CA ILE A 555 -9.79 -0.66 -21.01
C ILE A 555 -8.67 -0.85 -22.03
N GLU A 556 -7.41 -0.84 -21.59
CA GLU A 556 -6.23 -1.03 -22.45
C GLU A 556 -5.26 -2.07 -21.86
N ASN A 557 -4.76 -2.99 -22.70
CA ASN A 557 -3.78 -4.03 -22.34
C ASN A 557 -4.15 -4.85 -21.07
N SER A 558 -5.43 -5.02 -20.77
CA SER A 558 -5.92 -5.47 -19.47
C SER A 558 -6.78 -6.75 -19.56
N THR A 559 -7.05 -7.37 -18.42
CA THR A 559 -7.96 -8.52 -18.32
C THR A 559 -9.11 -8.23 -17.35
N ILE A 560 -10.34 -8.25 -17.85
CA ILE A 560 -11.56 -8.23 -17.03
C ILE A 560 -12.17 -9.62 -17.05
N LYS A 561 -12.41 -10.21 -15.87
CA LYS A 561 -12.87 -11.59 -15.73
C LYS A 561 -13.94 -11.72 -14.65
N GLY A 562 -14.92 -12.58 -14.90
CA GLY A 562 -15.80 -13.13 -13.86
C GLY A 562 -16.22 -14.56 -14.15
N ASN A 563 -17.14 -15.09 -13.34
CA ASN A 563 -17.83 -16.33 -13.66
C ASN A 563 -19.03 -16.04 -14.57
N ARG A 564 -20.09 -15.41 -14.06
CA ARG A 564 -21.33 -15.18 -14.81
C ARG A 564 -21.20 -14.13 -15.91
N GLN A 565 -20.57 -12.98 -15.62
CA GLN A 565 -20.20 -12.02 -16.67
C GLN A 565 -18.74 -11.55 -16.52
N GLY A 566 -18.10 -11.17 -17.62
CA GLY A 566 -16.85 -10.42 -17.56
C GLY A 566 -17.14 -8.93 -17.31
N MET A 567 -17.99 -8.35 -18.15
CA MET A 567 -18.31 -6.92 -18.16
C MET A 567 -19.77 -6.69 -18.57
N ILE A 568 -20.45 -5.76 -17.88
CA ILE A 568 -21.80 -5.29 -18.20
C ILE A 568 -21.76 -3.78 -18.45
N LEU A 569 -22.33 -3.34 -19.58
CA LEU A 569 -22.50 -1.95 -20.00
C LEU A 569 -23.97 -1.70 -20.36
N ARG A 570 -24.83 -1.43 -19.36
CA ARG A 570 -26.20 -0.93 -19.60
C ARG A 570 -26.24 0.59 -19.85
N GLY A 571 -25.17 1.29 -19.47
CA GLY A 571 -24.83 2.63 -19.93
C GLY A 571 -23.38 2.66 -20.45
N GLY A 572 -22.92 3.82 -20.91
CA GLY A 572 -21.51 4.03 -21.30
C GLY A 572 -21.34 4.43 -22.77
N THR A 573 -21.17 5.72 -23.06
CA THR A 573 -20.97 6.21 -24.44
C THR A 573 -19.49 6.42 -24.76
N ASN A 574 -19.08 6.00 -25.95
CA ASN A 574 -17.68 6.06 -26.41
C ASN A 574 -16.72 5.27 -25.51
N SER A 575 -17.21 4.16 -24.93
CA SER A 575 -16.39 3.22 -24.18
C SER A 575 -15.46 2.47 -25.12
N VAL A 576 -14.24 2.13 -24.67
CA VAL A 576 -13.21 1.51 -25.52
C VAL A 576 -12.61 0.29 -24.82
N ILE A 577 -12.45 -0.82 -25.55
CA ILE A 577 -11.78 -2.05 -25.10
C ILE A 577 -10.69 -2.39 -26.11
N LYS A 578 -9.43 -2.21 -25.72
CA LYS A 578 -8.26 -2.21 -26.59
C LYS A 578 -7.19 -3.20 -26.13
N ASN A 579 -6.69 -4.07 -27.00
CA ASN A 579 -5.67 -5.09 -26.68
C ASN A 579 -5.97 -5.89 -25.39
N SER A 580 -7.25 -6.09 -25.08
CA SER A 580 -7.70 -6.52 -23.74
C SER A 580 -8.57 -7.76 -23.81
N THR A 581 -8.47 -8.61 -22.78
CA THR A 581 -9.31 -9.80 -22.62
C THR A 581 -10.53 -9.48 -21.77
N ILE A 582 -11.73 -9.82 -22.25
CA ILE A 582 -12.95 -9.90 -21.45
C ILE A 582 -13.36 -11.38 -21.35
N GLU A 583 -13.51 -11.91 -20.13
CA GLU A 583 -13.68 -13.34 -19.87
C GLU A 583 -14.87 -13.66 -18.94
N ALA A 584 -15.73 -14.59 -19.35
CA ALA A 584 -16.75 -15.21 -18.50
C ALA A 584 -16.50 -16.73 -18.43
N THR A 585 -16.32 -17.24 -17.22
CA THR A 585 -15.91 -18.64 -16.97
C THR A 585 -17.04 -19.57 -16.50
N GLY A 586 -18.19 -19.01 -16.13
CA GLY A 586 -19.31 -19.76 -15.61
C GLY A 586 -20.00 -20.61 -16.66
N THR A 587 -20.65 -21.69 -16.22
CA THR A 587 -21.38 -22.62 -17.11
C THR A 587 -22.86 -22.75 -16.70
N LYS A 588 -23.13 -22.68 -15.39
CA LYS A 588 -24.46 -22.78 -14.78
C LYS A 588 -24.42 -22.18 -13.37
N THR A 589 -25.42 -21.37 -13.02
CA THR A 589 -25.69 -20.96 -11.63
C THR A 589 -27.09 -21.43 -11.22
N SER A 590 -27.46 -21.31 -9.94
CA SER A 590 -28.70 -21.86 -9.40
C SER A 590 -29.76 -20.81 -9.09
N GLY A 591 -31.01 -21.07 -9.49
CA GLY A 591 -32.21 -20.37 -8.99
C GLY A 591 -32.94 -19.49 -10.00
N TYR A 592 -32.31 -19.11 -11.11
CA TYR A 592 -32.86 -18.25 -12.15
C TYR A 592 -32.41 -18.71 -13.54
N ASP A 593 -33.17 -18.36 -14.58
CA ASP A 593 -32.70 -18.46 -15.96
C ASP A 593 -31.84 -17.25 -16.30
N TRP A 594 -30.53 -17.48 -16.33
CA TRP A 594 -29.52 -16.52 -16.78
C TRP A 594 -28.85 -16.96 -18.09
N THR A 595 -29.51 -17.81 -18.87
CA THR A 595 -28.96 -18.22 -20.17
C THR A 595 -28.90 -17.05 -21.12
N ASP A 596 -28.17 -17.26 -22.21
CA ASP A 596 -28.20 -16.43 -23.41
C ASP A 596 -29.53 -16.52 -24.19
N ASN A 597 -30.57 -17.17 -23.66
CA ASN A 597 -31.93 -17.17 -24.20
C ASN A 597 -32.92 -16.34 -23.34
N MET A 598 -32.46 -15.41 -22.49
CA MET A 598 -33.35 -14.53 -21.71
C MET A 598 -34.13 -13.54 -22.60
N THR A 599 -35.29 -13.99 -23.09
CA THR A 599 -36.28 -13.18 -23.82
C THR A 599 -37.24 -12.39 -22.93
N ASN A 600 -37.05 -12.42 -21.61
CA ASN A 600 -37.82 -11.67 -20.62
C ASN A 600 -37.09 -10.39 -20.17
N ASP A 601 -37.83 -9.44 -19.59
CA ASP A 601 -37.29 -8.24 -18.93
C ASP A 601 -36.14 -8.60 -17.99
N TRP A 602 -35.01 -7.92 -18.15
CA TRP A 602 -33.84 -8.08 -17.30
C TRP A 602 -34.06 -7.48 -15.91
N GLY A 603 -33.41 -8.07 -14.90
CA GLY A 603 -33.58 -7.67 -13.51
C GLY A 603 -32.68 -6.50 -13.07
N GLN A 604 -32.60 -6.30 -11.76
CA GLN A 604 -31.76 -5.26 -11.16
C GLN A 604 -30.29 -5.68 -11.09
N GLY A 605 -29.35 -4.72 -11.08
CA GLY A 605 -27.93 -5.01 -10.91
C GLY A 605 -27.35 -5.88 -12.05
N ASN A 606 -26.72 -7.00 -11.73
CA ASN A 606 -26.11 -7.93 -12.68
C ASN A 606 -27.10 -8.97 -13.27
N GLN A 607 -28.41 -8.79 -13.07
CA GLN A 607 -29.46 -9.71 -13.51
C GLN A 607 -29.71 -9.62 -15.04
N VAL A 608 -28.69 -9.99 -15.82
CA VAL A 608 -28.60 -10.05 -17.29
C VAL A 608 -28.14 -11.45 -17.74
N PRO A 609 -28.17 -11.79 -19.05
CA PRO A 609 -27.56 -13.01 -19.58
C PRO A 609 -26.13 -13.28 -19.09
N LEU A 610 -25.77 -14.57 -19.08
CA LEU A 610 -24.39 -15.03 -18.98
C LEU A 610 -23.68 -14.79 -20.33
N ALA A 611 -22.77 -13.82 -20.36
CA ALA A 611 -21.88 -13.54 -21.49
C ALA A 611 -20.60 -12.85 -21.02
N SER A 612 -19.51 -12.89 -21.80
CA SER A 612 -18.28 -12.16 -21.47
C SER A 612 -18.53 -10.66 -21.43
N LEU A 613 -19.22 -10.12 -22.45
CA LEU A 613 -19.58 -8.72 -22.55
C LEU A 613 -21.08 -8.57 -22.81
N VAL A 614 -21.81 -7.90 -21.92
CA VAL A 614 -23.23 -7.55 -22.09
C VAL A 614 -23.36 -6.05 -22.36
N VAL A 615 -24.07 -5.68 -23.42
CA VAL A 615 -24.19 -4.28 -23.89
C VAL A 615 -25.64 -3.90 -24.16
N GLY A 616 -26.03 -2.70 -23.71
CA GLY A 616 -27.41 -2.21 -23.81
C GLY A 616 -28.31 -2.75 -22.70
N ASN A 617 -29.62 -2.73 -22.91
CA ASN A 617 -30.59 -3.14 -21.88
C ASN A 617 -31.92 -3.63 -22.46
N HIS A 618 -32.52 -4.64 -21.83
CA HIS A 618 -33.83 -5.19 -22.15
C HIS A 618 -34.79 -5.04 -20.95
N VAL A 619 -35.56 -3.95 -20.89
CA VAL A 619 -36.66 -3.80 -19.92
C VAL A 619 -37.83 -3.02 -20.52
N SER A 620 -39.05 -3.49 -20.30
CA SER A 620 -40.28 -2.81 -20.72
C SER A 620 -40.56 -1.50 -19.97
N ASN A 621 -40.03 -1.37 -18.75
CA ASN A 621 -40.34 -0.27 -17.83
C ASN A 621 -39.41 0.96 -17.93
N ASN A 622 -38.52 1.00 -18.93
CA ASN A 622 -37.55 2.08 -19.14
C ASN A 622 -36.56 2.32 -17.96
N SER A 623 -36.24 1.29 -17.16
CA SER A 623 -35.06 1.31 -16.27
C SER A 623 -33.76 1.31 -17.08
N TYR A 624 -32.67 1.81 -16.48
CA TYR A 624 -31.36 1.99 -17.13
C TYR A 624 -31.45 2.66 -18.53
N PRO A 625 -32.07 3.85 -18.63
CA PRO A 625 -32.47 4.47 -19.89
C PRO A 625 -31.33 5.23 -20.59
N TYR A 626 -30.26 4.52 -20.96
CA TYR A 626 -29.02 5.14 -21.44
C TYR A 626 -28.62 4.66 -22.84
N PRO A 627 -28.07 5.57 -23.69
CA PRO A 627 -27.36 5.16 -24.88
C PRO A 627 -26.03 4.48 -24.52
N VAL A 628 -25.63 3.50 -25.34
CA VAL A 628 -24.40 2.73 -25.14
C VAL A 628 -23.63 2.65 -26.45
N SER A 629 -22.34 2.98 -26.44
CA SER A 629 -21.47 2.79 -27.60
C SER A 629 -20.09 2.30 -27.19
N VAL A 630 -19.73 1.13 -27.72
CA VAL A 630 -18.49 0.41 -27.40
C VAL A 630 -17.63 0.27 -28.64
N LYS A 631 -16.35 0.62 -28.52
CA LYS A 631 -15.33 0.40 -29.54
C LYS A 631 -14.37 -0.72 -29.12
N LEU A 632 -14.29 -1.77 -29.91
CA LEU A 632 -13.31 -2.83 -29.78
C LEU A 632 -12.09 -2.51 -30.64
N GLU A 633 -10.89 -2.64 -30.09
CA GLU A 633 -9.63 -2.45 -30.83
C GLU A 633 -8.70 -3.62 -30.51
N ASN A 634 -8.73 -4.67 -31.34
CA ASN A 634 -7.99 -5.92 -31.08
C ASN A 634 -8.34 -6.51 -29.69
N ALA A 635 -9.64 -6.64 -29.41
CA ALA A 635 -10.14 -7.23 -28.17
C ALA A 635 -10.26 -8.76 -28.26
N THR A 636 -9.95 -9.46 -27.18
CA THR A 636 -10.09 -10.92 -27.05
C THR A 636 -11.29 -11.22 -26.14
N ILE A 637 -12.23 -12.05 -26.59
CA ILE A 637 -13.47 -12.34 -25.87
C ILE A 637 -13.55 -13.84 -25.58
N LYS A 638 -13.58 -14.22 -24.30
CA LYS A 638 -13.46 -15.62 -23.85
C LYS A 638 -14.70 -16.05 -23.04
N PHE A 639 -15.39 -17.06 -23.53
CA PHE A 639 -16.61 -17.61 -22.95
C PHE A 639 -16.53 -19.15 -22.88
N SER A 640 -17.35 -19.76 -22.04
CA SER A 640 -17.50 -21.21 -21.97
C SER A 640 -18.23 -21.76 -23.20
N GLU A 641 -17.96 -23.02 -23.58
CA GLU A 641 -18.57 -23.63 -24.75
C GLU A 641 -20.11 -23.60 -24.70
N ASN A 642 -20.74 -23.29 -25.84
CA ASN A 642 -22.20 -23.13 -25.98
C ASN A 642 -22.78 -21.96 -25.16
N ARG A 643 -21.98 -20.90 -24.93
CA ARG A 643 -22.43 -19.58 -24.46
C ARG A 643 -22.15 -18.47 -25.48
N SER A 644 -22.73 -17.31 -25.23
CA SER A 644 -22.50 -16.07 -25.97
C SER A 644 -21.26 -15.34 -25.42
N GLY A 645 -20.39 -14.89 -26.32
CA GLY A 645 -19.26 -14.03 -25.98
C GLY A 645 -19.68 -12.57 -25.80
N ILE A 646 -20.49 -12.06 -26.73
CA ILE A 646 -21.09 -10.72 -26.63
C ILE A 646 -22.62 -10.83 -26.75
N TYR A 647 -23.34 -10.25 -25.80
CA TYR A 647 -24.80 -10.11 -25.85
C TYR A 647 -25.16 -8.63 -26.03
N ILE A 648 -25.92 -8.29 -27.08
CA ILE A 648 -26.29 -6.90 -27.40
C ILE A 648 -27.81 -6.75 -27.49
N TYR A 649 -28.40 -5.87 -26.66
CA TYR A 649 -29.83 -5.59 -26.71
C TYR A 649 -30.13 -4.09 -26.82
N LYS A 650 -30.83 -3.68 -27.89
CA LYS A 650 -31.34 -2.31 -28.04
C LYS A 650 -32.74 -2.17 -27.42
N THR A 651 -32.84 -1.34 -26.38
CA THR A 651 -34.12 -0.79 -25.93
C THR A 651 -34.67 0.20 -26.98
N THR A 652 -35.99 0.24 -27.16
CA THR A 652 -36.68 1.05 -28.20
C THR A 652 -36.37 2.54 -28.14
N ASN A 653 -35.95 3.06 -26.99
CA ASN A 653 -35.78 4.50 -26.74
C ASN A 653 -34.32 5.01 -26.87
N TYR A 654 -33.31 4.13 -26.93
CA TYR A 654 -31.89 4.52 -26.88
C TYR A 654 -31.01 3.75 -27.85
N ASP A 655 -30.02 4.41 -28.45
CA ASP A 655 -29.09 3.75 -29.35
C ASP A 655 -28.03 2.93 -28.60
N VAL A 656 -27.90 1.68 -29.05
CA VAL A 656 -26.93 0.70 -28.55
C VAL A 656 -26.05 0.27 -29.72
N SER A 657 -24.72 0.35 -29.56
CA SER A 657 -23.78 -0.02 -30.61
C SER A 657 -22.47 -0.65 -30.12
N VAL A 658 -21.95 -1.60 -30.89
CA VAL A 658 -20.64 -2.24 -30.68
C VAL A 658 -19.89 -2.33 -32.00
N ASN A 659 -18.75 -1.65 -32.11
CA ASN A 659 -18.03 -1.46 -33.37
C ASN A 659 -16.52 -1.75 -33.21
N GLY A 660 -15.81 -2.11 -34.28
CA GLY A 660 -14.34 -2.16 -34.30
C GLY A 660 -13.76 -3.54 -34.63
N THR A 661 -12.66 -3.94 -33.99
CA THR A 661 -11.93 -5.19 -34.30
C THR A 661 -11.75 -6.10 -33.09
N ILE A 662 -11.79 -7.42 -33.35
CA ILE A 662 -11.44 -8.47 -32.39
C ILE A 662 -10.16 -9.17 -32.83
N ALA A 663 -9.50 -9.88 -31.91
CA ALA A 663 -8.29 -10.65 -32.23
C ALA A 663 -8.60 -11.81 -33.21
N GLU A 664 -7.67 -12.14 -34.10
CA GLU A 664 -7.88 -13.09 -35.20
C GLU A 664 -8.28 -14.50 -34.74
N ASP A 665 -7.77 -14.92 -33.57
CA ASP A 665 -8.04 -16.21 -32.92
C ASP A 665 -9.40 -16.28 -32.22
N THR A 666 -10.04 -15.13 -32.00
CA THR A 666 -11.28 -15.02 -31.24
C THR A 666 -12.47 -15.26 -32.16
N THR A 667 -13.20 -16.36 -31.95
CA THR A 667 -14.52 -16.56 -32.54
C THR A 667 -15.59 -16.16 -31.54
N ILE A 668 -16.46 -15.21 -31.88
CA ILE A 668 -17.50 -14.70 -30.96
C ILE A 668 -18.87 -15.25 -31.33
N ASN A 669 -19.47 -16.05 -30.44
CA ASN A 669 -20.92 -16.23 -30.42
C ASN A 669 -21.57 -14.90 -30.01
N SER A 670 -22.38 -14.29 -30.87
CA SER A 670 -23.12 -13.08 -30.51
C SER A 670 -24.60 -13.13 -30.86
N ILE A 671 -25.41 -12.60 -29.93
CA ILE A 671 -26.85 -12.41 -30.03
C ILE A 671 -27.10 -10.90 -30.05
N MET A 672 -27.95 -10.47 -31.00
CA MET A 672 -28.18 -9.06 -31.28
C MET A 672 -29.67 -8.80 -31.50
N ASN A 673 -30.31 -8.08 -30.59
CA ASN A 673 -31.69 -7.67 -30.78
C ASN A 673 -31.76 -6.16 -31.03
N GLY A 674 -32.13 -5.76 -32.25
CA GLY A 674 -32.34 -4.37 -32.69
C GLY A 674 -31.11 -3.43 -32.73
N ALA A 675 -29.93 -3.85 -32.27
CA ALA A 675 -28.75 -3.00 -32.09
C ALA A 675 -27.87 -2.87 -33.35
N THR A 676 -27.07 -1.81 -33.42
CA THR A 676 -26.08 -1.59 -34.49
C THR A 676 -24.77 -2.28 -34.13
N CYS A 677 -24.30 -3.24 -34.92
CA CYS A 677 -23.03 -3.92 -34.65
C CYS A 677 -22.14 -3.95 -35.90
N SER A 678 -20.90 -3.48 -35.76
CA SER A 678 -19.92 -3.46 -36.87
C SER A 678 -18.54 -3.87 -36.35
N ILE A 679 -18.44 -5.14 -35.98
CA ILE A 679 -17.20 -5.79 -35.54
C ILE A 679 -16.56 -6.49 -36.74
N VAL A 680 -15.23 -6.49 -36.80
CA VAL A 680 -14.43 -7.15 -37.84
C VAL A 680 -13.54 -8.22 -37.20
N GLY A 681 -13.60 -9.44 -37.72
CA GLY A 681 -12.94 -10.63 -37.22
C GLY A 681 -13.81 -11.88 -37.41
N ASN A 682 -13.44 -13.01 -36.80
CA ASN A 682 -14.24 -14.23 -36.86
C ASN A 682 -15.46 -14.12 -35.93
N ILE A 683 -16.66 -13.88 -36.49
CA ILE A 683 -17.89 -13.75 -35.70
C ILE A 683 -18.87 -14.83 -36.10
N ALA A 684 -19.43 -15.51 -35.09
CA ALA A 684 -20.47 -16.51 -35.19
C ALA A 684 -21.79 -15.91 -34.66
N PHE A 685 -22.68 -15.50 -35.57
CA PHE A 685 -24.01 -15.02 -35.18
C PHE A 685 -24.95 -16.19 -34.94
N ALA A 686 -25.51 -16.29 -33.73
CA ALA A 686 -26.63 -17.19 -33.46
C ALA A 686 -27.93 -16.40 -33.68
N VAL A 687 -28.83 -16.90 -34.53
CA VAL A 687 -30.04 -16.18 -34.94
C VAL A 687 -31.28 -17.05 -34.78
N SER A 688 -32.36 -16.48 -34.25
CA SER A 688 -33.62 -17.17 -33.95
C SER A 688 -34.78 -16.81 -34.89
N SER A 689 -34.59 -15.84 -35.78
CA SER A 689 -35.60 -15.33 -36.71
C SER A 689 -34.98 -14.78 -38.01
N ASP A 690 -35.80 -14.63 -39.06
CA ASP A 690 -35.37 -13.99 -40.32
C ASP A 690 -34.93 -12.52 -40.14
N ASP A 691 -35.47 -11.81 -39.14
CA ASP A 691 -35.04 -10.45 -38.79
C ASP A 691 -33.63 -10.45 -38.18
N GLU A 692 -33.33 -11.39 -37.26
CA GLU A 692 -31.99 -11.56 -36.69
C GLU A 692 -30.98 -12.08 -37.73
N PHE A 693 -31.39 -12.96 -38.64
CA PHE A 693 -30.59 -13.41 -39.78
C PHE A 693 -30.27 -12.24 -40.73
N SER A 694 -31.26 -11.41 -41.03
CA SER A 694 -31.10 -10.19 -41.82
C SER A 694 -30.25 -9.14 -41.11
N ALA A 695 -30.29 -9.07 -39.77
CA ALA A 695 -29.45 -8.20 -38.95
C ALA A 695 -27.99 -8.67 -38.94
N ALA A 696 -27.74 -9.95 -38.69
CA ALA A 696 -26.42 -10.57 -38.76
C ALA A 696 -25.74 -10.32 -40.13
N LEU A 697 -26.49 -10.42 -41.23
CA LEU A 697 -25.98 -10.15 -42.57
C LEU A 697 -25.74 -8.66 -42.87
N ASN A 698 -26.23 -7.70 -42.08
CA ASN A 698 -25.80 -6.31 -42.21
C ASN A 698 -24.40 -6.05 -41.64
N ASN A 699 -23.93 -6.94 -40.75
CA ASN A 699 -22.85 -6.66 -39.82
C ASN A 699 -21.53 -7.33 -40.28
N ALA A 700 -20.41 -6.76 -39.87
CA ALA A 700 -19.04 -7.05 -40.33
C ALA A 700 -18.73 -6.69 -41.80
N SER A 701 -17.44 -6.49 -42.09
CA SER A 701 -16.92 -5.95 -43.36
C SER A 701 -15.92 -6.86 -44.08
N ASP A 702 -15.80 -8.12 -43.66
CA ASP A 702 -14.80 -9.06 -44.19
C ASP A 702 -15.39 -10.47 -44.29
N LYS A 703 -15.15 -11.36 -43.31
CA LYS A 703 -15.77 -12.70 -43.22
C LYS A 703 -16.80 -12.79 -42.09
N ILE A 704 -17.96 -13.38 -42.40
CA ILE A 704 -19.09 -13.62 -41.47
C ILE A 704 -19.30 -15.13 -41.30
N ILE A 705 -19.64 -15.58 -40.10
CA ILE A 705 -20.19 -16.93 -39.83
C ILE A 705 -21.57 -16.79 -39.18
N ILE A 706 -22.55 -17.56 -39.63
CA ILE A 706 -23.93 -17.56 -39.09
C ILE A 706 -24.32 -18.98 -38.74
N HIS A 707 -24.81 -19.18 -37.52
CA HIS A 707 -25.36 -20.45 -37.04
C HIS A 707 -26.88 -20.38 -37.10
N LEU A 708 -27.46 -21.24 -37.93
CA LEU A 708 -28.90 -21.37 -38.14
C LEU A 708 -29.42 -22.58 -37.32
N PRO A 709 -30.39 -22.40 -36.41
CA PRO A 709 -31.01 -23.50 -35.67
C PRO A 709 -31.95 -24.33 -36.56
N GLU A 710 -32.67 -25.29 -35.98
CA GLU A 710 -33.81 -25.92 -36.68
C GLU A 710 -34.89 -24.88 -36.98
N GLY A 711 -35.42 -24.88 -38.21
CA GLY A 711 -36.31 -23.83 -38.70
C GLY A 711 -36.30 -23.71 -40.22
N GLU A 712 -37.10 -22.79 -40.75
CA GLU A 712 -37.11 -22.43 -42.17
C GLU A 712 -36.74 -20.95 -42.32
N PHE A 713 -35.72 -20.67 -43.12
CA PHE A 713 -35.13 -19.34 -43.34
C PHE A 713 -35.11 -19.00 -44.84
N THR A 714 -35.10 -17.72 -45.19
CA THR A 714 -34.91 -17.27 -46.59
C THR A 714 -33.66 -16.40 -46.71
N LEU A 715 -32.80 -16.67 -47.70
CA LEU A 715 -31.58 -15.90 -47.96
C LEU A 715 -31.94 -14.44 -48.33
N PRO A 716 -31.57 -13.41 -47.53
CA PRO A 716 -31.92 -12.03 -47.83
C PRO A 716 -30.92 -11.45 -48.84
N ASP A 717 -31.04 -11.91 -50.09
CA ASP A 717 -30.29 -11.57 -51.31
C ASP A 717 -29.46 -10.27 -51.24
N ALA A 718 -30.15 -9.12 -51.24
CA ALA A 718 -29.56 -7.78 -51.28
C ALA A 718 -28.69 -7.40 -50.05
N LYS A 719 -28.59 -8.25 -49.03
CA LYS A 719 -27.68 -8.09 -47.89
C LYS A 719 -26.32 -8.74 -48.09
N CYS A 720 -26.20 -9.68 -49.04
CA CYS A 720 -25.00 -10.49 -49.25
C CYS A 720 -24.03 -9.92 -50.29
N GLU A 721 -24.41 -8.87 -51.04
CA GLU A 721 -23.54 -8.27 -52.08
C GLU A 721 -22.15 -7.88 -51.53
N ASN A 722 -21.10 -8.32 -52.23
CA ASN A 722 -19.68 -8.07 -51.94
C ASN A 722 -19.18 -8.60 -50.58
N LYS A 723 -19.80 -9.64 -50.00
CA LYS A 723 -19.41 -10.23 -48.70
C LYS A 723 -18.90 -11.67 -48.78
N ASN A 724 -18.14 -12.08 -47.78
CA ASN A 724 -17.74 -13.47 -47.54
C ASN A 724 -18.54 -14.02 -46.35
N VAL A 725 -19.45 -14.97 -46.60
CA VAL A 725 -20.40 -15.48 -45.59
C VAL A 725 -20.38 -17.00 -45.54
N LYS A 726 -20.13 -17.55 -44.35
CA LYS A 726 -20.40 -18.95 -44.02
C LYS A 726 -21.68 -19.07 -43.22
N MET A 727 -22.51 -20.06 -43.56
CA MET A 727 -23.73 -20.42 -42.82
C MET A 727 -23.65 -21.89 -42.42
N VAL A 728 -23.94 -22.18 -41.15
CA VAL A 728 -23.83 -23.52 -40.54
C VAL A 728 -25.17 -23.88 -39.91
N GLY A 729 -25.81 -24.95 -40.38
CA GLY A 729 -27.05 -25.46 -39.80
C GLY A 729 -26.83 -26.46 -38.66
N SER A 730 -27.92 -26.84 -37.99
CA SER A 730 -27.96 -27.94 -37.02
C SER A 730 -28.09 -29.33 -37.68
N GLY A 731 -28.35 -29.38 -38.99
CA GLY A 731 -28.60 -30.59 -39.78
C GLY A 731 -29.81 -30.45 -40.70
N ASP A 732 -30.42 -31.56 -41.10
CA ASP A 732 -31.61 -31.61 -41.96
C ASP A 732 -32.78 -30.71 -41.48
N GLY A 733 -32.90 -30.48 -40.16
CA GLY A 733 -33.92 -29.65 -39.55
C GLY A 733 -33.75 -28.14 -39.79
N THR A 734 -32.55 -27.67 -40.13
CA THR A 734 -32.31 -26.33 -40.66
C THR A 734 -32.62 -26.33 -42.16
N LYS A 735 -33.55 -25.48 -42.61
CA LYS A 735 -33.87 -25.30 -44.03
C LYS A 735 -33.63 -23.87 -44.46
N LEU A 736 -32.91 -23.68 -45.57
CA LEU A 736 -32.65 -22.37 -46.17
C LEU A 736 -33.17 -22.34 -47.61
N ASN A 737 -34.09 -21.43 -47.92
CA ASN A 737 -34.41 -21.07 -49.29
C ASN A 737 -33.32 -20.13 -49.82
N ILE A 738 -32.58 -20.57 -50.84
CA ILE A 738 -31.53 -19.78 -51.49
C ILE A 738 -32.07 -18.90 -52.63
N LEU A 739 -33.36 -19.02 -52.94
CA LEU A 739 -34.05 -18.16 -53.89
C LEU A 739 -34.51 -16.87 -53.22
N ASN A 740 -34.83 -15.86 -54.01
CA ASN A 740 -35.47 -14.66 -53.48
C ASN A 740 -36.91 -14.96 -53.01
N ASN A 741 -37.54 -14.01 -52.30
CA ASN A 741 -38.85 -14.13 -51.66
C ASN A 741 -40.06 -14.40 -52.61
N LYS A 742 -39.83 -14.76 -53.87
CA LYS A 742 -40.83 -15.19 -54.88
C LYS A 742 -40.53 -16.57 -55.50
N ASP A 743 -39.55 -17.31 -54.98
CA ASP A 743 -38.95 -18.49 -55.63
C ASP A 743 -38.30 -18.16 -57.01
N GLU A 744 -37.77 -16.94 -57.18
CA GLU A 744 -37.01 -16.47 -58.37
C GLU A 744 -35.48 -16.38 -58.06
N ILE A 745 -34.65 -16.05 -59.07
CA ILE A 745 -33.19 -15.82 -58.93
C ILE A 745 -32.87 -14.84 -57.78
N ALA A 746 -31.90 -15.19 -56.93
CA ALA A 746 -31.23 -14.24 -56.05
C ALA A 746 -29.91 -13.75 -56.71
N TYR A 747 -29.53 -12.50 -56.45
CA TYR A 747 -28.37 -11.83 -57.05
C TYR A 747 -27.36 -11.32 -56.00
N PRO A 748 -26.74 -12.19 -55.17
CA PRO A 748 -25.71 -11.77 -54.20
C PRO A 748 -24.38 -11.51 -54.95
N LYS A 749 -24.31 -10.35 -55.60
CA LYS A 749 -23.23 -9.96 -56.53
C LYS A 749 -21.88 -9.97 -55.85
N ASN A 750 -20.87 -10.53 -56.50
CA ASN A 750 -19.50 -10.67 -56.01
C ASN A 750 -19.34 -11.41 -54.66
N ALA A 751 -20.41 -11.99 -54.11
CA ALA A 751 -20.35 -12.65 -52.82
C ALA A 751 -19.54 -13.96 -52.88
N THR A 752 -18.99 -14.36 -51.74
CA THR A 752 -18.44 -15.70 -51.52
C THR A 752 -19.27 -16.35 -50.42
N LEU A 753 -19.96 -17.45 -50.75
CA LEU A 753 -20.96 -18.08 -49.88
C LEU A 753 -20.56 -19.53 -49.57
N GLU A 754 -20.63 -19.93 -48.31
CA GLU A 754 -20.37 -21.29 -47.84
C GLU A 754 -21.56 -21.77 -46.99
N PHE A 755 -22.15 -22.92 -47.33
CA PHE A 755 -23.26 -23.53 -46.61
C PHE A 755 -22.81 -24.89 -46.06
N GLU A 756 -22.92 -25.11 -44.76
CA GLU A 756 -22.55 -26.37 -44.09
C GLU A 756 -23.74 -26.96 -43.28
N LYS A 757 -23.98 -28.27 -43.41
CA LYS A 757 -24.92 -29.04 -42.56
C LYS A 757 -26.35 -28.49 -42.50
N MET A 758 -26.98 -28.29 -43.65
CA MET A 758 -28.37 -27.82 -43.74
C MET A 758 -29.11 -28.38 -44.96
N THR A 759 -30.44 -28.32 -44.91
CA THR A 759 -31.29 -28.50 -46.08
C THR A 759 -31.34 -27.22 -46.91
N ILE A 760 -30.86 -27.26 -48.15
CA ILE A 760 -30.97 -26.18 -49.13
C ILE A 760 -32.20 -26.43 -50.01
N GLN A 761 -33.14 -25.49 -50.00
CA GLN A 761 -34.30 -25.49 -50.90
C GLN A 761 -33.95 -24.74 -52.20
N GLY A 762 -33.81 -25.50 -53.30
CA GLY A 762 -33.80 -24.97 -54.67
C GLY A 762 -35.21 -24.75 -55.22
N GLN A 763 -35.34 -24.48 -56.51
CA GLN A 763 -36.64 -24.23 -57.15
C GLN A 763 -37.52 -25.49 -57.13
N LYS A 764 -38.78 -25.33 -56.72
CA LYS A 764 -39.78 -26.40 -56.68
C LYS A 764 -40.41 -26.66 -58.05
N LYS A 765 -40.49 -25.63 -58.90
CA LYS A 765 -41.01 -25.65 -60.28
C LYS A 765 -40.32 -24.57 -61.11
N GLY A 766 -40.47 -24.61 -62.43
CA GLY A 766 -39.96 -23.59 -63.33
C GLY A 766 -38.51 -23.82 -63.77
N ASN A 767 -37.81 -22.72 -64.03
CA ASN A 767 -36.43 -22.68 -64.53
C ASN A 767 -35.75 -21.43 -63.98
N TYR A 768 -34.41 -21.43 -63.97
CA TYR A 768 -33.54 -20.32 -63.62
C TYR A 768 -33.38 -20.00 -62.11
N GLY A 769 -34.10 -20.63 -61.18
CA GLY A 769 -33.87 -20.42 -59.75
C GLY A 769 -32.44 -20.81 -59.32
N GLY A 770 -31.70 -19.88 -58.72
CA GLY A 770 -30.27 -20.00 -58.38
C GLY A 770 -29.65 -18.71 -57.84
N LEU A 771 -28.32 -18.72 -57.66
CA LEU A 771 -27.51 -17.62 -57.09
C LEU A 771 -26.65 -16.94 -58.17
N ALA A 772 -27.12 -15.81 -58.71
CA ALA A 772 -26.52 -15.16 -59.88
C ALA A 772 -25.48 -14.07 -59.55
N HIS A 773 -24.49 -13.94 -60.43
CA HIS A 773 -23.33 -13.02 -60.32
C HIS A 773 -22.51 -13.18 -59.02
N THR A 774 -22.60 -14.34 -58.37
CA THR A 774 -21.82 -14.70 -57.19
C THR A 774 -20.38 -15.09 -57.59
N ASN A 775 -19.39 -14.74 -56.77
CA ASN A 775 -17.99 -15.05 -57.08
C ASN A 775 -17.69 -16.54 -56.86
N LYS A 776 -18.03 -17.05 -55.67
CA LYS A 776 -17.93 -18.48 -55.33
C LYS A 776 -19.08 -18.91 -54.43
N VAL A 777 -19.60 -20.12 -54.65
CA VAL A 777 -20.52 -20.82 -53.74
C VAL A 777 -19.93 -22.17 -53.35
N THR A 778 -20.10 -22.57 -52.09
CA THR A 778 -19.67 -23.87 -51.55
C THR A 778 -20.81 -24.48 -50.74
N TYR A 779 -21.15 -25.73 -51.00
CA TYR A 779 -22.09 -26.54 -50.22
C TYR A 779 -21.35 -27.73 -49.64
N LYS A 780 -21.56 -28.02 -48.36
CA LYS A 780 -20.84 -29.07 -47.63
C LYS A 780 -21.75 -29.80 -46.65
N ASP A 781 -21.80 -31.12 -46.72
CA ASP A 781 -22.67 -31.94 -45.85
C ASP A 781 -24.16 -31.50 -45.94
N CYS A 782 -24.58 -30.96 -47.09
CA CYS A 782 -25.90 -30.34 -47.30
C CYS A 782 -26.87 -31.25 -48.05
N LYS A 783 -28.16 -31.10 -47.75
CA LYS A 783 -29.25 -31.80 -48.42
C LYS A 783 -29.99 -30.87 -49.38
N MET A 784 -30.01 -31.20 -50.66
CA MET A 784 -30.45 -30.30 -51.73
C MET A 784 -31.83 -30.73 -52.23
N LEU A 785 -32.86 -29.89 -52.07
CA LEU A 785 -34.23 -30.20 -52.48
C LEU A 785 -34.63 -29.45 -53.76
N GLY A 786 -35.19 -30.17 -54.73
CA GLY A 786 -35.62 -29.59 -56.01
C GLY A 786 -34.45 -29.31 -56.96
N LYS A 787 -34.64 -28.35 -57.87
CA LYS A 787 -33.65 -28.02 -58.91
C LYS A 787 -32.86 -26.76 -58.54
N ILE A 788 -31.56 -26.74 -58.81
CA ILE A 788 -30.72 -25.54 -58.66
C ILE A 788 -30.09 -25.23 -60.01
N THR A 789 -30.23 -23.98 -60.44
CA THR A 789 -29.58 -23.45 -61.64
C THR A 789 -28.30 -22.72 -61.20
N LEU A 790 -27.16 -23.11 -61.78
CA LEU A 790 -25.84 -22.64 -61.36
C LEU A 790 -25.44 -21.41 -62.20
N TYR A 791 -24.81 -20.42 -61.56
CA TYR A 791 -24.47 -19.12 -62.15
C TYR A 791 -23.17 -18.49 -61.61
N ALA A 792 -22.56 -19.03 -60.55
CA ALA A 792 -21.38 -18.42 -59.95
C ALA A 792 -20.09 -18.71 -60.74
N GLY A 793 -19.04 -17.93 -60.46
CA GLY A 793 -17.71 -18.19 -61.01
C GLY A 793 -17.19 -19.58 -60.65
N VAL A 794 -17.33 -19.96 -59.38
CA VAL A 794 -17.01 -21.30 -58.85
C VAL A 794 -18.18 -21.84 -58.03
N GLU A 795 -18.60 -23.08 -58.26
CA GLU A 795 -19.59 -23.78 -57.42
C GLU A 795 -19.11 -25.17 -57.01
N GLU A 796 -18.92 -25.37 -55.70
CA GLU A 796 -18.40 -26.61 -55.11
C GLU A 796 -19.47 -27.29 -54.26
N PHE A 797 -19.73 -28.57 -54.49
CA PHE A 797 -20.65 -29.41 -53.71
C PHE A 797 -19.86 -30.60 -53.15
N ASN A 798 -19.82 -30.72 -51.83
CA ASN A 798 -18.97 -31.69 -51.13
C ASN A 798 -19.82 -32.51 -50.15
N ASN A 799 -19.89 -33.83 -50.34
CA ASN A 799 -20.70 -34.74 -49.52
C ASN A 799 -22.20 -34.33 -49.46
N CYS A 800 -22.73 -33.76 -50.54
CA CYS A 800 -24.12 -33.32 -50.63
C CYS A 800 -25.06 -34.43 -51.12
N ILE A 801 -26.29 -34.46 -50.60
CA ILE A 801 -27.35 -35.40 -51.02
C ILE A 801 -28.44 -34.62 -51.76
N PHE A 802 -28.68 -34.92 -53.03
CA PHE A 802 -29.73 -34.28 -53.85
C PHE A 802 -30.98 -35.15 -53.90
N GLU A 803 -32.13 -34.59 -53.54
CA GLU A 803 -33.45 -35.22 -53.60
C GLU A 803 -34.34 -34.42 -54.58
N ASN A 804 -34.39 -34.85 -55.85
CA ASN A 804 -35.30 -34.26 -56.83
C ASN A 804 -35.82 -35.27 -57.85
N LYS A 805 -37.13 -35.52 -57.78
CA LYS A 805 -37.86 -36.48 -58.63
C LYS A 805 -38.77 -35.80 -59.67
N ASN A 806 -38.67 -34.48 -59.83
CA ASN A 806 -39.57 -33.69 -60.68
C ASN A 806 -38.90 -33.15 -61.96
N ASP A 807 -37.61 -32.82 -61.87
CA ASP A 807 -36.75 -32.42 -63.00
C ASP A 807 -35.28 -32.68 -62.61
N TYR A 808 -34.30 -32.21 -63.40
CA TYR A 808 -32.88 -32.24 -63.02
C TYR A 808 -32.64 -31.63 -61.63
N ALA A 809 -31.75 -32.23 -60.84
CA ALA A 809 -31.28 -31.65 -59.58
C ALA A 809 -30.36 -30.43 -59.83
N ILE A 810 -29.47 -30.50 -60.83
CA ILE A 810 -28.54 -29.43 -61.20
C ILE A 810 -28.74 -29.01 -62.67
N TRP A 811 -28.63 -27.71 -62.93
CA TRP A 811 -28.53 -27.15 -64.28
C TRP A 811 -27.43 -26.07 -64.37
N THR A 812 -26.36 -26.32 -65.13
CA THR A 812 -25.12 -25.51 -65.11
C THR A 812 -25.16 -24.19 -65.91
N TRP A 813 -26.30 -23.49 -65.97
CA TRP A 813 -26.59 -22.46 -66.98
C TRP A 813 -25.55 -21.35 -67.17
N GLY A 814 -25.05 -20.79 -66.08
CA GLY A 814 -24.01 -19.75 -66.07
C GLY A 814 -22.77 -20.13 -65.25
N GLY A 815 -22.80 -21.27 -64.55
CA GLY A 815 -21.67 -21.75 -63.76
C GLY A 815 -20.44 -21.99 -64.63
N ARG A 816 -19.29 -21.41 -64.24
CA ARG A 816 -18.05 -21.51 -65.01
C ARG A 816 -17.20 -22.71 -64.56
N GLU A 817 -16.97 -22.86 -63.26
CA GLU A 817 -16.19 -23.96 -62.69
C GLU A 817 -17.01 -24.67 -61.60
N VAL A 818 -17.55 -25.85 -61.92
CA VAL A 818 -18.45 -26.64 -61.08
C VAL A 818 -17.76 -27.93 -60.64
N THR A 819 -17.78 -28.22 -59.34
CA THR A 819 -17.20 -29.44 -58.76
C THR A 819 -18.19 -30.17 -57.87
N LEU A 820 -18.38 -31.47 -58.11
CA LEU A 820 -19.19 -32.39 -57.31
C LEU A 820 -18.25 -33.46 -56.72
N THR A 821 -18.14 -33.53 -55.39
CA THR A 821 -17.24 -34.46 -54.69
C THR A 821 -18.01 -35.27 -53.65
N GLY A 822 -18.07 -36.59 -53.78
CA GLY A 822 -18.76 -37.46 -52.81
C GLY A 822 -20.28 -37.28 -52.78
N CYS A 823 -20.88 -36.68 -53.81
CA CYS A 823 -22.30 -36.36 -53.82
C CYS A 823 -23.17 -37.57 -54.19
N THR A 824 -24.32 -37.70 -53.54
CA THR A 824 -25.36 -38.68 -53.89
C THR A 824 -26.55 -37.98 -54.54
N PHE A 825 -27.02 -38.48 -55.68
CA PHE A 825 -28.19 -37.97 -56.38
C PHE A 825 -29.31 -39.02 -56.35
N ASN A 826 -30.40 -38.71 -55.66
CA ASN A 826 -31.63 -39.50 -55.65
C ASN A 826 -32.65 -38.81 -56.55
N SER A 827 -32.77 -39.31 -57.78
CA SER A 827 -33.55 -38.66 -58.85
C SER A 827 -34.65 -39.56 -59.42
N GLY A 828 -35.48 -38.98 -60.29
CA GLY A 828 -36.51 -39.69 -61.06
C GLY A 828 -36.20 -39.82 -62.56
N GLY A 829 -34.92 -39.79 -62.96
CA GLY A 829 -34.48 -39.96 -64.36
C GLY A 829 -33.70 -38.77 -64.90
N LYS A 830 -33.34 -37.83 -64.03
CA LYS A 830 -32.67 -36.57 -64.35
C LYS A 830 -31.84 -36.10 -63.15
N ALA A 831 -30.51 -36.24 -63.19
CA ALA A 831 -29.65 -35.68 -62.15
C ALA A 831 -29.02 -34.34 -62.56
N VAL A 832 -28.13 -34.34 -63.56
CA VAL A 832 -27.37 -33.15 -63.96
C VAL A 832 -27.61 -32.79 -65.42
N LEU A 833 -27.85 -31.51 -65.68
CA LEU A 833 -27.94 -30.93 -67.01
C LEU A 833 -26.76 -29.95 -67.24
N LEU A 834 -25.76 -30.40 -68.00
CA LEU A 834 -24.59 -29.62 -68.41
C LEU A 834 -24.94 -28.85 -69.70
N TYR A 835 -25.43 -27.61 -69.53
CA TYR A 835 -26.11 -26.84 -70.58
C TYR A 835 -26.27 -25.37 -70.17
N GLY A 836 -25.87 -24.40 -71.00
CA GLY A 836 -25.95 -22.98 -70.67
C GLY A 836 -25.46 -22.01 -71.76
N GLY A 837 -25.47 -20.71 -71.47
CA GLY A 837 -24.78 -19.69 -72.29
C GLY A 837 -25.64 -18.82 -73.23
N ALA A 838 -26.94 -18.64 -72.99
CA ALA A 838 -27.77 -17.77 -73.87
C ALA A 838 -27.45 -16.27 -73.72
N GLY A 839 -26.45 -15.78 -74.45
CA GLY A 839 -26.25 -14.35 -74.71
C GLY A 839 -25.45 -13.56 -73.67
N SER A 840 -24.69 -14.21 -72.78
CA SER A 840 -23.67 -13.51 -71.97
C SER A 840 -22.46 -13.14 -72.84
N SER A 841 -21.75 -12.07 -72.47
CA SER A 841 -20.41 -11.77 -73.00
C SER A 841 -19.29 -12.43 -72.18
N GLU A 842 -19.63 -13.31 -71.23
CA GLU A 842 -18.76 -13.64 -70.09
C GLU A 842 -18.45 -15.14 -69.95
N THR A 843 -19.24 -16.04 -70.56
CA THR A 843 -19.10 -17.50 -70.38
C THR A 843 -19.08 -18.28 -71.70
N PRO A 844 -17.91 -18.39 -72.37
CA PRO A 844 -17.71 -19.27 -73.53
C PRO A 844 -17.44 -20.73 -73.14
N THR A 845 -17.10 -21.03 -71.88
CA THR A 845 -16.74 -22.37 -71.39
C THR A 845 -17.26 -22.64 -69.99
N THR A 846 -17.85 -23.83 -69.77
CA THR A 846 -18.18 -24.40 -68.46
C THR A 846 -17.36 -25.66 -68.21
N VAL A 847 -16.77 -25.79 -67.02
CA VAL A 847 -16.11 -27.00 -66.52
C VAL A 847 -17.01 -27.64 -65.47
N LEU A 848 -17.31 -28.93 -65.62
CA LEU A 848 -17.97 -29.76 -64.61
C LEU A 848 -17.03 -30.92 -64.25
N THR A 849 -16.60 -30.98 -62.99
CA THR A 849 -15.82 -32.08 -62.42
C THR A 849 -16.69 -32.88 -61.46
N VAL A 850 -16.66 -34.21 -61.55
CA VAL A 850 -17.50 -35.13 -60.78
C VAL A 850 -16.63 -36.26 -60.25
N THR A 851 -16.53 -36.40 -58.93
CA THR A 851 -15.59 -37.32 -58.27
C THR A 851 -16.27 -38.03 -57.11
N ASP A 852 -16.10 -39.35 -57.01
CA ASP A 852 -16.65 -40.18 -55.93
C ASP A 852 -18.19 -40.10 -55.77
N CYS A 853 -18.91 -39.77 -56.85
CA CYS A 853 -20.36 -39.54 -56.81
C CYS A 853 -21.18 -40.81 -57.07
N VAL A 854 -22.42 -40.80 -56.57
CA VAL A 854 -23.42 -41.86 -56.75
C VAL A 854 -24.67 -41.28 -57.40
N PHE A 855 -25.11 -41.83 -58.52
CA PHE A 855 -26.31 -41.41 -59.24
C PHE A 855 -27.37 -42.52 -59.23
N ASN A 856 -28.47 -42.29 -58.52
CA ASN A 856 -29.61 -43.20 -58.42
C ASN A 856 -30.82 -42.64 -59.17
N ASP A 857 -31.47 -43.49 -59.96
CA ASP A 857 -32.77 -43.22 -60.56
C ASP A 857 -33.82 -44.21 -60.04
N ASP A 858 -34.94 -43.70 -59.51
CA ASP A 858 -36.11 -44.51 -59.13
C ASP A 858 -37.17 -44.65 -60.26
N ASN A 859 -36.83 -44.14 -61.45
CA ASN A 859 -37.60 -44.13 -62.69
C ASN A 859 -38.96 -43.42 -62.58
N THR A 860 -39.16 -42.52 -61.61
CA THR A 860 -40.46 -41.85 -61.42
C THR A 860 -40.91 -40.97 -62.59
N LEU A 861 -40.00 -40.37 -63.37
CA LEU A 861 -40.36 -39.60 -64.58
C LEU A 861 -40.48 -40.46 -65.85
N ASN A 862 -40.04 -41.72 -65.83
CA ASN A 862 -40.05 -42.64 -66.98
C ASN A 862 -39.36 -42.04 -68.23
N THR A 863 -38.11 -41.59 -68.09
CA THR A 863 -37.35 -40.92 -69.16
C THR A 863 -36.10 -41.70 -69.58
N GLU A 864 -35.94 -41.92 -70.89
CA GLU A 864 -34.72 -42.51 -71.47
C GLU A 864 -33.56 -41.50 -71.45
N LYS A 865 -32.93 -41.31 -70.28
CA LYS A 865 -31.88 -40.31 -70.05
C LYS A 865 -30.73 -40.81 -69.19
N ALA A 866 -29.56 -40.20 -69.41
CA ALA A 866 -28.34 -40.46 -68.66
C ALA A 866 -28.27 -39.59 -67.39
N ALA A 867 -27.37 -39.95 -66.46
CA ALA A 867 -27.15 -39.19 -65.23
C ALA A 867 -26.68 -37.74 -65.50
N ILE A 868 -25.78 -37.55 -66.48
CA ILE A 868 -25.26 -36.25 -66.90
C ILE A 868 -25.63 -35.97 -68.37
N GLU A 869 -26.73 -35.24 -68.56
CA GLU A 869 -27.18 -34.81 -69.88
C GLU A 869 -26.39 -33.58 -70.35
N THR A 870 -25.58 -33.72 -71.39
CA THR A 870 -24.81 -32.61 -71.99
C THR A 870 -25.50 -32.11 -73.26
N GLY A 871 -25.54 -30.79 -73.48
CA GLY A 871 -26.14 -30.21 -74.69
C GLY A 871 -25.86 -28.72 -74.88
N ASN A 872 -26.25 -28.18 -76.03
CA ASN A 872 -25.92 -26.81 -76.45
C ASN A 872 -26.80 -26.31 -77.59
N ASP A 873 -27.53 -25.22 -77.34
CA ASP A 873 -28.24 -24.44 -78.37
C ASP A 873 -27.56 -23.05 -78.59
N TYR A 874 -26.41 -22.80 -77.95
CA TYR A 874 -25.84 -21.45 -77.74
C TYR A 874 -24.36 -21.29 -78.13
N ASN A 875 -23.75 -22.27 -78.79
CA ASN A 875 -22.33 -22.26 -79.22
C ASN A 875 -21.30 -22.15 -78.07
N ALA A 876 -21.70 -22.48 -76.83
CA ALA A 876 -20.80 -22.58 -75.67
C ALA A 876 -19.87 -23.81 -75.76
N THR A 877 -18.88 -23.90 -74.87
CA THR A 877 -17.94 -25.03 -74.73
C THR A 877 -18.14 -25.71 -73.39
N TYR A 878 -18.04 -27.04 -73.34
CA TYR A 878 -18.20 -27.80 -72.10
C TYR A 878 -17.04 -28.77 -71.90
N ILE A 879 -16.51 -28.82 -70.67
CA ILE A 879 -15.51 -29.79 -70.23
C ILE A 879 -16.14 -30.60 -69.10
N LEU A 880 -16.32 -31.91 -69.32
CA LEU A 880 -16.84 -32.84 -68.32
C LEU A 880 -15.72 -33.81 -67.91
N ASN A 881 -15.33 -33.76 -66.64
CA ASN A 881 -14.38 -34.71 -66.04
C ASN A 881 -15.12 -35.55 -65.00
N VAL A 882 -15.15 -36.87 -65.17
CA VAL A 882 -15.76 -37.81 -64.22
C VAL A 882 -14.71 -38.78 -63.71
N THR A 883 -14.70 -39.07 -62.41
CA THR A 883 -13.81 -40.07 -61.78
C THR A 883 -14.58 -40.86 -60.72
N ASN A 884 -14.36 -42.18 -60.65
CA ASN A 884 -14.84 -43.09 -59.59
C ASN A 884 -16.33 -42.89 -59.23
N THR A 885 -17.19 -42.81 -60.25
CA THR A 885 -18.60 -42.43 -60.12
C THR A 885 -19.50 -43.58 -60.52
N THR A 886 -20.51 -43.90 -59.71
CA THR A 886 -21.46 -45.00 -59.95
C THR A 886 -22.83 -44.49 -60.39
N VAL A 887 -23.53 -45.31 -61.17
CA VAL A 887 -24.83 -44.97 -61.79
C VAL A 887 -25.75 -46.19 -61.75
N ASP A 888 -26.96 -46.04 -61.23
CA ASP A 888 -28.01 -47.05 -61.16
C ASP A 888 -29.37 -46.49 -61.65
N GLY A 889 -30.21 -47.35 -62.21
CA GLY A 889 -31.54 -47.03 -62.78
C GLY A 889 -31.53 -46.28 -64.13
N PHE A 890 -30.60 -45.34 -64.35
CA PHE A 890 -30.55 -44.50 -65.56
C PHE A 890 -30.41 -45.27 -66.89
N ALA A 891 -30.81 -44.62 -67.99
CA ALA A 891 -30.84 -45.19 -69.33
C ALA A 891 -29.81 -44.55 -70.29
N ILE A 892 -29.59 -45.18 -71.44
CA ILE A 892 -28.83 -44.57 -72.55
C ILE A 892 -29.80 -43.66 -73.31
N ASN A 893 -29.51 -42.36 -73.37
CA ASN A 893 -30.35 -41.42 -74.13
C ASN A 893 -30.24 -41.68 -75.66
N PRO A 894 -31.36 -41.86 -76.38
CA PRO A 894 -31.37 -42.02 -77.84
C PRO A 894 -31.27 -40.68 -78.61
N GLU A 895 -31.41 -39.53 -77.95
CA GLU A 895 -31.29 -38.21 -78.56
C GLU A 895 -29.82 -37.85 -78.90
N GLY A 896 -29.60 -37.26 -80.07
CA GLY A 896 -28.30 -36.70 -80.46
C GLY A 896 -27.26 -37.75 -80.86
N ILE A 897 -26.04 -37.62 -80.31
CA ILE A 897 -24.98 -38.63 -80.48
C ILE A 897 -25.05 -39.57 -79.28
N SER A 898 -25.49 -40.81 -79.53
CA SER A 898 -25.49 -41.85 -78.50
C SER A 898 -24.07 -42.17 -78.03
N THR A 899 -23.89 -42.18 -76.72
CA THR A 899 -22.61 -42.38 -76.03
C THR A 899 -22.36 -43.83 -75.62
N GLY A 900 -23.37 -44.69 -75.74
CA GLY A 900 -23.32 -46.09 -75.29
C GLY A 900 -23.27 -46.29 -73.77
N THR A 901 -23.52 -45.24 -72.97
CA THR A 901 -23.44 -45.28 -71.50
C THR A 901 -24.61 -44.56 -70.84
N THR A 902 -24.96 -44.97 -69.62
CA THR A 902 -25.97 -44.35 -68.74
C THR A 902 -25.38 -43.18 -67.94
N LEU A 903 -24.06 -43.01 -67.92
CA LEU A 903 -23.38 -41.96 -67.16
C LEU A 903 -23.53 -40.57 -67.79
N TRP A 904 -23.35 -40.44 -69.10
CA TRP A 904 -23.44 -39.14 -69.78
C TRP A 904 -23.97 -39.27 -71.20
N ALA A 905 -24.62 -38.22 -71.70
CA ALA A 905 -25.21 -38.16 -73.05
C ALA A 905 -24.86 -36.86 -73.80
N ASN A 906 -24.84 -36.89 -75.14
CA ASN A 906 -24.64 -35.72 -76.01
C ASN A 906 -25.92 -35.44 -76.83
N LYS A 907 -26.97 -34.98 -76.15
CA LYS A 907 -28.35 -34.89 -76.69
C LYS A 907 -28.49 -33.96 -77.89
N ASN A 908 -27.62 -32.96 -78.01
CA ASN A 908 -27.61 -31.95 -79.08
C ASN A 908 -26.65 -32.29 -80.23
N SER A 909 -25.97 -33.44 -80.20
CA SER A 909 -24.92 -33.78 -81.19
C SER A 909 -23.79 -32.75 -81.26
N MET A 910 -23.37 -32.19 -80.12
CA MET A 910 -22.25 -31.26 -80.02
C MET A 910 -21.00 -31.84 -80.66
N VAL A 911 -20.35 -31.07 -81.53
CA VAL A 911 -19.09 -31.46 -82.16
C VAL A 911 -17.92 -31.40 -81.17
N ALA A 912 -16.86 -32.16 -81.48
CA ALA A 912 -15.66 -32.33 -80.64
C ALA A 912 -14.80 -31.06 -80.41
N ASP A 913 -15.21 -29.89 -80.92
CA ASP A 913 -14.65 -28.57 -80.58
C ASP A 913 -15.38 -27.90 -79.40
N HIS A 914 -16.62 -28.30 -79.12
CA HIS A 914 -17.53 -27.69 -78.13
C HIS A 914 -17.83 -28.59 -76.93
N LEU A 915 -17.46 -29.87 -76.98
CA LEU A 915 -17.57 -30.80 -75.87
C LEU A 915 -16.27 -31.60 -75.73
N PHE A 916 -15.74 -31.64 -74.51
CA PHE A 916 -14.60 -32.46 -74.10
C PHE A 916 -15.04 -33.31 -72.91
N VAL A 917 -14.84 -34.63 -72.97
CA VAL A 917 -15.26 -35.55 -71.90
C VAL A 917 -14.13 -36.49 -71.54
N THR A 918 -13.80 -36.53 -70.25
CA THR A 918 -12.85 -37.45 -69.61
C THR A 918 -13.59 -38.28 -68.58
N VAL A 919 -13.43 -39.60 -68.59
CA VAL A 919 -13.98 -40.53 -67.60
C VAL A 919 -12.84 -41.42 -67.09
N ASP A 920 -12.61 -41.43 -65.79
CA ASP A 920 -11.53 -42.19 -65.11
C ASP A 920 -10.14 -41.96 -65.73
N GLY A 921 -9.86 -40.71 -66.08
CA GLY A 921 -8.62 -40.28 -66.75
C GLY A 921 -8.54 -40.60 -68.25
N VAL A 922 -9.53 -41.31 -68.82
CA VAL A 922 -9.61 -41.64 -70.25
C VAL A 922 -10.47 -40.62 -70.98
N LYS A 923 -9.93 -40.00 -72.03
CA LYS A 923 -10.69 -39.10 -72.90
C LYS A 923 -11.65 -39.91 -73.79
N VAL A 924 -12.95 -39.67 -73.66
CA VAL A 924 -14.02 -40.36 -74.40
C VAL A 924 -14.71 -39.46 -75.44
N TYR A 925 -14.55 -38.13 -75.34
CA TYR A 925 -15.03 -37.19 -76.36
C TYR A 925 -14.18 -35.90 -76.42
N GLY A 926 -14.25 -35.17 -77.54
CA GLY A 926 -13.49 -33.95 -77.82
C GLY A 926 -12.20 -34.18 -78.61
N LYS A 927 -11.67 -33.14 -79.25
CA LYS A 927 -10.37 -33.16 -79.97
C LYS A 927 -9.21 -33.12 -79.00
#